data_AF-A0A4V2NUQ6-F1
#
_entry.id   AF-A0A4V2NUQ6-F1
#
_cell.length_a   1.000
_cell.length_b   1.000
_cell.length_c   1.000
_cell.angle_alpha   90.00
_cell.angle_beta   90.00
_cell.angle_gamma   90.00
#
_symmetry.space_group_name_H-M   'P 1'
#
loop_
_entity.id
_entity.type
_entity.pdbx_description
1 polymer ?
#
loop_
_entity_poly.entity_id
_entity_poly.type
_entity_poly.pdbx_seq_one_letter_code
_entity_poly.pdbx_strand_id
1 'polypeptide(L)'
;MNKLLKLNYSLYIGIICVSILLFLCIFGPMMASHSLTETLETQYTDGKVISPPMEPFETVDYPLGTDKWGYDLLSMILHGIRYTVFIALAITLIKMIVGTVLGLYIGQWKRTPGWMVAFENAWSYVPLFLILYFFMRPINFNSQLETSTLLGYFIVIASIISIPSIVSSVRLKTVELNKSVYIEAAKALGASNNRLIWRHIFPQLKETILVMFILEIVYVITIMGQLALVNIFVGGTLRRFDPLIYLSVTKELSGLVGQARLNIYGNTHILIVPLIVLLFTTISFSLLANGLKNRFQSNYARTPWIRIGQVPRMKPVRKKFGEKRKLWPPRGESIAILALFLVFIGAGTYVYLTKDSDVGVKNYSKAAYDIHLAMDENGLFDTEATIQVKNKSEDDWDELVFYFIPNVFTEGHSFDSVKGNATVKVKEIEVDGEKADYSLKKDTLKISLADNMKGKSKHTVKVAYEFTPPEQGVRFSKEKDNYYLAQWYPMLATYQNGKWNKEDYSDGVETYHVGFSDYKVTYKLPEGYSFISSAEKDPKPEANEGSVKIKKIRDFFIAVTKDMDIHEATANDGVKIRLFTKIDHDKNIDESLKLAKDALSFYQEKIGAYPHKQLDIILDNGLFMEYPGIVTINPYIQDSNFYRLSIVHEIAHQYFYGVVANDQYNEGWVDEGITEFATSLYFYIAENQWEGQAFATPKYRMEWIREAGLGRQYSNVPVHELKDTGYIYGQPAVELLKMMKSKYQLKGDDVKEVSMQFLSDYYHHFMYKEVDTSEFIRFTKDYFLVPSGYFNGWLNK
;
A
#
# COMPACT_ATOMS: atom_id res chain seq x y z
N MET A 1 2.07 -43.94 41.54
CA MET A 1 3.14 -43.17 40.86
C MET A 1 2.53 -42.41 39.68
N ASN A 2 2.38 -41.09 39.81
CA ASN A 2 1.53 -40.24 38.97
C ASN A 2 1.85 -40.29 37.46
N LYS A 3 0.81 -40.47 36.64
CA LYS A 3 0.86 -40.37 35.15
C LYS A 3 1.46 -39.04 34.66
N LEU A 4 1.39 -37.98 35.48
CA LEU A 4 1.94 -36.65 35.22
C LEU A 4 3.49 -36.63 35.10
N LEU A 5 4.22 -37.60 35.65
CA LEU A 5 5.70 -37.63 35.59
C LEU A 5 6.28 -38.22 34.28
N LYS A 6 5.44 -38.58 33.30
CA LYS A 6 5.87 -39.17 32.01
C LYS A 6 5.87 -38.19 30.81
N LEU A 7 5.36 -36.97 30.99
CA LEU A 7 5.22 -35.98 29.92
C LEU A 7 6.47 -35.09 29.82
N ASN A 8 6.92 -34.84 28.59
CA ASN A 8 8.01 -33.90 28.31
C ASN A 8 7.45 -32.47 28.29
N TYR A 9 7.25 -31.88 29.47
CA TYR A 9 6.63 -30.57 29.62
C TYR A 9 7.36 -29.48 28.82
N SER A 10 8.69 -29.50 28.79
CA SER A 10 9.49 -28.55 27.99
C SER A 10 9.13 -28.60 26.50
N LEU A 11 8.86 -29.79 25.96
CA LEU A 11 8.45 -29.94 24.55
C LEU A 11 7.06 -29.38 24.30
N TYR A 12 6.06 -29.72 25.12
CA TYR A 12 4.68 -29.27 24.89
C TYR A 12 4.52 -27.76 25.13
N ILE A 13 5.09 -27.24 26.22
CA ILE A 13 5.09 -25.80 26.51
C ILE A 13 5.84 -25.06 25.40
N GLY A 14 7.03 -25.55 25.01
CA GLY A 14 7.79 -24.96 23.91
C GLY A 14 7.02 -24.92 22.59
N ILE A 15 6.32 -26.01 22.22
CA ILE A 15 5.48 -26.05 21.01
C ILE A 15 4.35 -25.00 21.10
N ILE A 16 3.64 -24.94 22.23
CA ILE A 16 2.52 -24.00 22.40
C ILE A 16 3.02 -22.56 22.32
N CYS A 17 4.06 -22.20 23.08
CA CYS A 17 4.58 -20.84 23.09
C CYS A 17 5.15 -20.43 21.73
N VAL A 18 5.91 -21.30 21.04
CA VAL A 18 6.40 -21.01 19.69
C VAL A 18 5.25 -20.88 18.69
N SER A 19 4.17 -21.67 18.84
CA SER A 19 2.99 -21.53 17.97
C SER A 19 2.29 -20.19 18.17
N ILE A 20 2.15 -19.73 19.42
CA ILE A 20 1.61 -18.39 19.73
C ILE A 20 2.50 -17.30 19.15
N LEU A 21 3.82 -17.40 19.33
CA LEU A 21 4.77 -16.43 18.77
C LEU A 21 4.67 -16.34 17.24
N LEU A 22 4.62 -17.48 16.56
CA LEU A 22 4.45 -17.51 15.12
C LEU A 22 3.10 -16.94 14.69
N PHE A 23 2.03 -17.25 15.42
CA PHE A 23 0.72 -16.63 15.19
C PHE A 23 0.80 -15.09 15.30
N LEU A 24 1.44 -14.56 16.36
CA LEU A 24 1.63 -13.11 16.52
C LEU A 24 2.56 -12.51 15.46
N CYS A 25 3.59 -13.21 14.98
CA CYS A 25 4.41 -12.75 13.86
C CYS A 25 3.61 -12.54 12.58
N ILE A 26 2.54 -13.30 12.40
CA ILE A 26 1.74 -13.33 11.18
C ILE A 26 0.58 -12.33 11.30
N PHE A 27 -0.23 -12.48 12.35
CA PHE A 27 -1.47 -11.73 12.53
C PHE A 27 -1.30 -10.51 13.44
N GLY A 28 -0.17 -10.37 14.14
CA GLY A 28 0.09 -9.26 15.06
C GLY A 28 -0.16 -7.88 14.46
N PRO A 29 0.37 -7.54 13.28
CA PRO A 29 0.11 -6.24 12.65
C PRO A 29 -1.38 -5.95 12.41
N MET A 30 -2.21 -6.98 12.16
CA MET A 30 -3.66 -6.81 12.00
C MET A 30 -4.40 -6.70 13.34
N MET A 31 -3.80 -7.20 14.40
CA MET A 31 -4.34 -7.14 15.76
C MET A 31 -3.87 -5.88 16.50
N ALA A 32 -3.00 -5.07 15.90
CA ALA A 32 -2.53 -3.81 16.46
C ALA A 32 -3.72 -2.83 16.55
N SER A 33 -3.92 -2.23 17.72
CA SER A 33 -4.98 -1.25 17.95
C SER A 33 -4.71 0.07 17.25
N HIS A 34 -3.42 0.40 17.07
CA HIS A 34 -2.98 1.66 16.49
C HIS A 34 -1.95 1.42 15.38
N SER A 35 -1.90 2.34 14.43
CA SER A 35 -0.83 2.33 13.43
C SER A 35 0.51 2.73 14.06
N LEU A 36 1.63 2.36 13.43
CA LEU A 36 2.98 2.72 13.91
C LEU A 36 3.29 4.22 13.87
N THR A 37 2.40 5.03 13.30
CA THR A 37 2.55 6.48 13.15
C THR A 37 1.47 7.28 13.88
N GLU A 38 0.56 6.56 14.53
CA GLU A 38 -0.38 7.13 15.47
C GLU A 38 0.30 7.33 16.82
N THR A 39 0.12 8.52 17.37
CA THR A 39 0.66 8.93 18.66
C THR A 39 -0.47 9.47 19.50
N LEU A 40 -0.55 9.00 20.75
CA LEU A 40 -1.36 9.61 21.78
C LEU A 40 -0.92 11.08 21.94
N GLU A 41 -1.80 12.01 21.58
CA GLU A 41 -1.62 13.42 21.88
C GLU A 41 -2.18 13.74 23.27
N THR A 42 -1.70 14.82 23.89
CA THR A 42 -2.22 15.24 25.18
C THR A 42 -3.67 15.68 25.03
N GLN A 43 -4.58 14.94 25.64
CA GLN A 43 -6.03 15.21 25.59
C GLN A 43 -6.56 15.57 26.97
N TYR A 44 -7.55 16.47 26.98
CA TYR A 44 -8.31 16.86 28.15
C TYR A 44 -9.69 16.24 28.05
N THR A 45 -9.93 15.16 28.79
CA THR A 45 -11.22 14.43 28.77
C THR A 45 -11.72 14.32 30.21
N ASP A 46 -12.95 14.78 30.46
CA ASP A 46 -13.62 14.72 31.77
C ASP A 46 -12.80 15.27 32.95
N GLY A 47 -12.05 16.37 32.72
CA GLY A 47 -11.22 17.00 33.75
C GLY A 47 -9.93 16.24 34.10
N LYS A 48 -9.59 15.16 33.36
CA LYS A 48 -8.31 14.47 33.45
C LYS A 48 -7.46 14.76 32.22
N VAL A 49 -6.16 14.94 32.46
CA VAL A 49 -5.14 15.07 31.41
C VAL A 49 -4.62 13.68 31.11
N ILE A 50 -4.82 13.21 29.88
CA ILE A 50 -4.21 12.00 29.37
C ILE A 50 -3.02 12.45 28.52
N SER A 51 -1.80 12.06 28.90
CA SER A 51 -0.58 12.50 28.22
C SER A 51 0.49 11.40 28.18
N PRO A 52 1.29 11.30 27.11
CA PRO A 52 2.45 10.42 27.10
C PRO A 52 3.55 10.83 28.08
N PRO A 53 4.39 9.89 28.55
CA PRO A 53 4.22 8.44 28.42
C PRO A 53 3.17 7.91 29.40
N MET A 54 2.27 7.09 28.90
CA MET A 54 1.22 6.48 29.71
C MET A 54 1.66 5.10 30.21
N GLU A 55 1.38 4.80 31.48
CA GLU A 55 1.73 3.50 32.08
C GLU A 55 0.79 2.38 31.60
N PRO A 56 1.21 1.10 31.67
CA PRO A 56 0.36 -0.02 31.29
C PRO A 56 -0.93 -0.09 32.10
N PHE A 57 -2.02 -0.51 31.45
CA PHE A 57 -3.35 -0.72 32.04
C PHE A 57 -4.06 0.55 32.58
N GLU A 58 -3.59 1.75 32.23
CA GLU A 58 -4.29 3.00 32.58
C GLU A 58 -5.54 3.24 31.71
N THR A 59 -5.49 2.88 30.43
CA THR A 59 -6.63 2.96 29.50
C THR A 59 -6.81 1.68 28.70
N VAL A 60 -8.01 1.49 28.15
CA VAL A 60 -8.33 0.33 27.30
C VAL A 60 -7.65 0.43 25.93
N ASP A 61 -7.45 1.65 25.42
CA ASP A 61 -6.89 1.91 24.09
C ASP A 61 -5.39 1.59 24.02
N TYR A 62 -4.65 1.85 25.09
CA TYR A 62 -3.21 1.59 25.20
C TYR A 62 -2.91 0.59 26.33
N PRO A 63 -3.26 -0.70 26.15
CA PRO A 63 -3.24 -1.68 27.24
C PRO A 63 -1.85 -1.93 27.82
N LEU A 64 -0.79 -1.80 27.01
CA LEU A 64 0.60 -1.92 27.46
C LEU A 64 1.29 -0.57 27.67
N GLY A 65 0.53 0.53 27.63
CA GLY A 65 1.02 1.89 27.77
C GLY A 65 1.64 2.44 26.48
N THR A 66 2.14 3.67 26.56
CA THR A 66 2.79 4.36 25.44
C THR A 66 4.26 4.63 25.72
N ASP A 67 5.03 4.85 24.66
CA ASP A 67 6.33 5.50 24.81
C ASP A 67 6.19 6.99 25.12
N LYS A 68 7.33 7.66 25.31
CA LYS A 68 7.40 9.10 25.65
C LYS A 68 6.93 10.04 24.54
N TRP A 69 6.70 9.52 23.34
CA TRP A 69 6.17 10.26 22.20
C TRP A 69 4.73 9.87 21.87
N GLY A 70 4.11 9.02 22.69
CA GLY A 70 2.71 8.61 22.54
C GLY A 70 2.49 7.39 21.65
N TYR A 71 3.55 6.72 21.17
CA TYR A 71 3.37 5.50 20.38
C TYR A 71 2.92 4.34 21.28
N ASP A 72 1.93 3.58 20.82
CA ASP A 72 1.44 2.40 21.54
C ASP A 72 2.48 1.26 21.57
N LEU A 73 2.88 0.86 22.78
CA LEU A 73 3.86 -0.21 22.96
C LEU A 73 3.35 -1.57 22.48
N LEU A 74 2.05 -1.86 22.60
CA LEU A 74 1.47 -3.12 22.12
C LEU A 74 1.58 -3.21 20.60
N SER A 75 1.12 -2.17 19.89
CA SER A 75 1.21 -2.08 18.43
C SER A 75 2.65 -2.17 17.95
N MET A 76 3.60 -1.46 18.58
CA MET A 76 5.03 -1.58 18.25
C MET A 76 5.55 -3.02 18.38
N ILE A 77 5.16 -3.75 19.42
CA ILE A 77 5.56 -5.14 19.65
C ILE A 77 4.94 -6.08 18.60
N LEU A 78 3.66 -5.92 18.31
CA LEU A 78 2.92 -6.74 17.34
C LEU A 78 3.45 -6.58 15.92
N HIS A 79 3.86 -5.37 15.54
CA HIS A 79 4.56 -5.12 14.27
C HIS A 79 6.00 -5.63 14.28
N GLY A 80 6.70 -5.48 15.41
CA GLY A 80 8.12 -5.78 15.56
C GLY A 80 8.49 -7.26 15.62
N ILE A 81 7.64 -8.07 16.25
CA ILE A 81 7.93 -9.48 16.56
C ILE A 81 8.25 -10.33 15.31
N ARG A 82 7.62 -10.01 14.17
CA ARG A 82 7.86 -10.69 12.89
C ARG A 82 9.29 -10.51 12.40
N TYR A 83 9.86 -9.31 12.56
CA TYR A 83 11.24 -9.04 12.17
C TYR A 83 12.20 -9.80 13.08
N THR A 84 11.97 -9.83 14.39
CA THR A 84 12.80 -10.61 15.32
C THR A 84 12.84 -12.09 14.97
N VAL A 85 11.67 -12.72 14.75
CA VAL A 85 11.58 -14.16 14.55
C VAL A 85 11.97 -14.58 13.13
N PHE A 86 11.44 -13.92 12.09
CA PHE A 86 11.70 -14.35 10.70
C PHE A 86 13.12 -14.07 10.25
N ILE A 87 13.76 -13.00 10.73
CA ILE A 87 15.16 -12.73 10.40
C ILE A 87 16.07 -13.72 11.11
N ALA A 88 15.79 -14.04 12.37
CA ALA A 88 16.53 -15.07 13.09
C ALA A 88 16.39 -16.44 12.43
N LEU A 89 15.19 -16.79 11.95
CA LEU A 89 14.95 -18.00 11.17
C LEU A 89 15.70 -18.00 9.83
N ALA A 90 15.65 -16.90 9.07
CA ALA A 90 16.31 -16.78 7.77
C ALA A 90 17.84 -16.93 7.89
N ILE A 91 18.45 -16.20 8.83
CA ILE A 91 19.89 -16.29 9.10
C ILE A 91 20.26 -17.71 9.50
N THR A 92 19.46 -18.31 10.39
CA THR A 92 19.71 -19.67 10.88
C THR A 92 19.59 -20.71 9.79
N LEU A 93 18.60 -20.59 8.92
CA LEU A 93 18.40 -21.49 7.78
C LEU A 93 19.60 -21.47 6.83
N ILE A 94 20.04 -20.27 6.42
CA ILE A 94 21.17 -20.13 5.49
C ILE A 94 22.45 -20.70 6.10
N LYS A 95 22.82 -20.24 7.32
CA LYS A 95 24.06 -20.71 7.96
C LYS A 95 24.04 -22.20 8.29
N MET A 96 22.89 -22.77 8.65
CA MET A 96 22.77 -24.19 8.96
C MET A 96 22.85 -25.06 7.72
N ILE A 97 22.24 -24.67 6.59
CA ILE A 97 22.36 -25.41 5.33
C ILE A 97 23.82 -25.44 4.87
N VAL A 98 24.42 -24.26 4.71
CA VAL A 98 25.80 -24.13 4.20
C VAL A 98 26.79 -24.77 5.18
N GLY A 99 26.68 -24.45 6.48
CA GLY A 99 27.59 -24.95 7.50
C GLY A 99 27.49 -26.46 7.72
N THR A 100 26.29 -27.04 7.63
CA THR A 100 26.11 -28.50 7.74
C THR A 100 26.74 -29.22 6.57
N VAL A 101 26.50 -28.77 5.33
CA VAL A 101 27.08 -29.39 4.14
C VAL A 101 28.61 -29.33 4.23
N LEU A 102 29.19 -28.16 4.43
CA LEU A 102 30.64 -27.99 4.54
C LEU A 102 31.23 -28.81 5.70
N GLY A 103 30.60 -28.78 6.88
CA GLY A 103 31.05 -29.54 8.05
C GLY A 103 31.05 -31.06 7.83
N LEU A 104 30.04 -31.61 7.15
CA LEU A 104 29.99 -33.04 6.80
C LEU A 104 31.14 -33.44 5.87
N TYR A 105 31.43 -32.61 4.85
CA TYR A 105 32.49 -32.89 3.89
C TYR A 105 33.89 -32.74 4.50
N ILE A 106 34.15 -31.64 5.21
CA ILE A 106 35.44 -31.41 5.88
C ILE A 106 35.68 -32.46 6.97
N GLY A 107 34.62 -32.92 7.65
CA GLY A 107 34.71 -33.98 8.66
C GLY A 107 35.14 -35.35 8.13
N GLN A 108 35.08 -35.59 6.82
CA GLN A 108 35.60 -36.81 6.18
C GLN A 108 37.10 -36.75 5.86
N TRP A 109 37.74 -35.59 5.98
CA TRP A 109 39.15 -35.46 5.67
C TRP A 109 40.00 -36.24 6.68
N LYS A 110 41.02 -36.96 6.18
CA LYS A 110 41.95 -37.73 7.03
C LYS A 110 42.64 -36.85 8.08
N ARG A 111 42.91 -35.60 7.71
CA ARG A 111 43.51 -34.57 8.57
C ARG A 111 42.95 -33.21 8.19
N THR A 112 42.45 -32.46 9.19
CA THR A 112 42.09 -31.06 8.99
C THR A 112 43.36 -30.20 8.98
N PRO A 113 43.55 -29.29 8.01
CA PRO A 113 44.71 -28.40 7.98
C PRO A 113 44.85 -27.58 9.27
N GLY A 114 46.08 -27.41 9.76
CA GLY A 114 46.33 -26.70 11.02
C GLY A 114 45.85 -25.25 11.03
N TRP A 115 45.98 -24.57 9.88
CA TRP A 115 45.50 -23.19 9.71
C TRP A 115 43.97 -23.07 9.86
N MET A 116 43.21 -24.09 9.43
CA MET A 116 41.76 -24.10 9.54
C MET A 116 41.34 -24.28 11.01
N VAL A 117 42.02 -25.16 11.74
CA VAL A 117 41.81 -25.32 13.19
C VAL A 117 42.19 -24.04 13.95
N ALA A 118 43.30 -23.40 13.56
CA ALA A 118 43.70 -22.11 14.15
C ALA A 118 42.66 -21.01 13.87
N PHE A 119 42.11 -20.95 12.65
CA PHE A 119 41.04 -20.03 12.29
C PHE A 119 39.75 -20.30 13.07
N GLU A 120 39.29 -21.56 13.14
CA GLU A 120 38.10 -21.94 13.93
C GLU A 120 38.25 -21.52 15.40
N ASN A 121 39.42 -21.80 16.00
CA ASN A 121 39.71 -21.41 17.38
C ASN A 121 39.69 -19.88 17.54
N ALA A 122 40.39 -19.15 16.66
CA ALA A 122 40.39 -17.69 16.69
C ALA A 122 38.98 -17.11 16.56
N TRP A 123 38.17 -17.67 15.66
CA TRP A 123 36.78 -17.25 15.42
C TRP A 123 35.88 -17.47 16.64
N SER A 124 36.15 -18.51 17.43
CA SER A 124 35.38 -18.80 18.65
C SER A 124 35.66 -17.83 19.82
N TYR A 125 36.82 -17.17 19.82
CA TYR A 125 37.18 -16.19 20.86
C TYR A 125 36.60 -14.80 20.61
N VAL A 126 36.34 -14.43 19.35
CA VAL A 126 35.81 -13.12 19.00
C VAL A 126 34.28 -13.13 19.12
N PRO A 127 33.68 -12.25 19.94
CA PRO A 127 32.23 -12.10 19.98
C PRO A 127 31.67 -11.72 18.60
N LEU A 128 30.82 -12.57 18.02
CA LEU A 128 30.34 -12.39 16.64
C LEU A 128 29.59 -11.07 16.42
N PHE A 129 28.92 -10.53 17.45
CA PHE A 129 28.23 -9.25 17.34
C PHE A 129 29.20 -8.09 17.08
N LEU A 130 30.47 -8.16 17.53
CA LEU A 130 31.48 -7.13 17.25
C LEU A 130 31.87 -7.13 15.78
N ILE A 131 32.06 -8.30 15.19
CA ILE A 131 32.34 -8.41 13.75
C ILE A 131 31.15 -7.84 12.97
N LEU A 132 29.94 -8.27 13.32
CA LEU A 132 28.72 -7.79 12.66
C LEU A 132 28.53 -6.28 12.84
N TYR A 133 28.87 -5.71 14.01
CA TYR A 133 28.86 -4.26 14.25
C TYR A 133 29.74 -3.51 13.25
N PHE A 134 30.99 -3.93 13.02
CA PHE A 134 31.89 -3.25 12.09
C PHE A 134 31.39 -3.30 10.64
N PHE A 135 30.77 -4.40 10.21
CA PHE A 135 30.19 -4.51 8.87
C PHE A 135 28.89 -3.70 8.72
N MET A 136 28.05 -3.66 9.76
CA MET A 136 26.75 -2.99 9.70
C MET A 136 26.85 -1.47 9.91
N ARG A 137 27.78 -1.01 10.74
CA ARG A 137 27.95 0.42 11.08
C ARG A 137 27.97 1.38 9.89
N PRO A 138 28.71 1.15 8.78
CA PRO A 138 28.74 2.11 7.66
C PRO A 138 27.43 2.23 6.89
N ILE A 139 26.56 1.22 6.94
CA ILE A 139 25.34 1.16 6.12
C ILE A 139 24.04 1.32 6.91
N ASN A 140 24.10 1.20 8.25
CA ASN A 140 22.90 1.07 9.09
C ASN A 140 22.33 2.41 9.60
N PHE A 141 23.16 3.43 9.84
CA PHE A 141 22.72 4.71 10.38
C PHE A 141 22.23 5.66 9.29
N ASN A 142 20.99 6.16 9.41
CA ASN A 142 20.36 7.10 8.46
C ASN A 142 20.60 6.73 6.99
N SER A 143 20.43 5.44 6.69
CA SER A 143 20.65 4.92 5.34
C SER A 143 19.61 5.46 4.37
N GLN A 144 20.05 5.80 3.16
CA GLN A 144 19.14 6.11 2.03
C GLN A 144 18.57 4.84 1.39
N LEU A 145 19.13 3.67 1.73
CA LEU A 145 18.64 2.40 1.23
C LEU A 145 17.29 2.05 1.86
N GLU A 146 16.41 1.45 1.06
CA GLU A 146 15.16 0.88 1.56
C GLU A 146 15.40 -0.13 2.70
N THR A 147 14.48 -0.15 3.66
CA THR A 147 14.49 -1.11 4.77
C THR A 147 14.57 -2.56 4.29
N SER A 148 13.88 -2.91 3.20
CA SER A 148 13.92 -4.22 2.54
C SER A 148 15.35 -4.65 2.18
N THR A 149 16.12 -3.74 1.60
CA THR A 149 17.51 -3.95 1.17
C THR A 149 18.44 -4.10 2.38
N LEU A 150 18.28 -3.26 3.39
CA LEU A 150 19.05 -3.34 4.64
C LEU A 150 18.81 -4.66 5.38
N LEU A 151 17.57 -5.14 5.39
CA LEU A 151 17.23 -6.46 5.93
C LEU A 151 17.95 -7.58 5.17
N GLY A 152 17.97 -7.50 3.83
CA GLY A 152 18.71 -8.43 2.98
C GLY A 152 20.21 -8.47 3.31
N TYR A 153 20.85 -7.29 3.42
CA TYR A 153 22.26 -7.19 3.81
C TYR A 153 22.52 -7.77 5.20
N PHE A 154 21.67 -7.44 6.18
CA PHE A 154 21.80 -7.99 7.52
C PHE A 154 21.74 -9.52 7.51
N ILE A 155 20.76 -10.11 6.81
CA ILE A 155 20.61 -11.57 6.69
C ILE A 155 21.85 -12.21 6.07
N VAL A 156 22.33 -11.67 4.95
CA VAL A 156 23.48 -12.22 4.21
C VAL A 156 24.75 -12.12 5.04
N ILE A 157 25.08 -10.94 5.57
CA ILE A 157 26.30 -10.69 6.32
C ILE A 157 26.31 -11.52 7.61
N ALA A 158 25.23 -11.51 8.39
CA ALA A 158 25.13 -12.28 9.63
C ALA A 158 25.23 -13.79 9.37
N SER A 159 24.68 -14.28 8.25
CA SER A 159 24.79 -15.69 7.86
C SER A 159 26.23 -16.07 7.54
N ILE A 160 26.92 -15.29 6.70
CA ILE A 160 28.30 -15.54 6.28
C ILE A 160 29.24 -15.58 7.49
N ILE A 161 29.14 -14.59 8.37
CA ILE A 161 29.96 -14.49 9.59
C ILE A 161 29.74 -15.67 10.54
N SER A 162 28.53 -16.24 10.54
CA SER A 162 28.16 -17.33 11.45
C SER A 162 28.47 -18.74 10.92
N ILE A 163 28.70 -18.92 9.61
CA ILE A 163 28.94 -20.24 8.99
C ILE A 163 30.11 -21.01 9.64
N PRO A 164 31.30 -20.41 9.91
CA PRO A 164 32.44 -21.14 10.46
C PRO A 164 32.15 -21.90 11.76
N SER A 165 31.34 -21.32 12.66
CA SER A 165 30.95 -21.95 13.92
C SER A 165 30.13 -23.24 13.70
N ILE A 166 29.21 -23.20 12.74
CA ILE A 166 28.39 -24.37 12.37
C ILE A 166 29.25 -25.42 11.68
N VAL A 167 30.14 -25.02 10.76
CA VAL A 167 31.08 -25.93 10.10
C VAL A 167 31.90 -26.67 11.14
N SER A 168 32.50 -25.97 12.11
CA SER A 168 33.29 -26.58 13.18
C SER A 168 32.46 -27.57 13.99
N SER A 169 31.26 -27.16 14.42
CA SER A 169 30.36 -27.99 15.23
C SER A 169 29.93 -29.28 14.52
N VAL A 170 29.53 -29.19 13.25
CA VAL A 170 29.12 -30.36 12.44
C VAL A 170 30.32 -31.21 12.05
N ARG A 171 31.48 -30.60 11.77
CA ARG A 171 32.74 -31.29 11.49
C ARG A 171 33.17 -32.16 12.66
N LEU A 172 33.20 -31.61 13.88
CA LEU A 172 33.59 -32.36 15.08
C LEU A 172 32.68 -33.57 15.33
N LYS A 173 31.36 -33.39 15.18
CA LYS A 173 30.38 -34.49 15.27
C LYS A 173 30.56 -35.54 14.17
N THR A 174 30.91 -35.10 12.96
CA THR A 174 31.18 -35.99 11.82
C THR A 174 32.44 -36.82 12.05
N VAL A 175 33.52 -36.19 12.54
CA VAL A 175 34.77 -36.88 12.92
C VAL A 175 34.51 -37.90 14.03
N GLU A 176 33.68 -37.56 15.02
CA GLU A 176 33.28 -38.48 16.08
C GLU A 176 32.52 -39.70 15.53
N LEU A 177 31.51 -39.47 14.68
CA LEU A 177 30.76 -40.56 14.05
C LEU A 177 31.61 -41.40 13.09
N ASN A 178 32.59 -40.80 12.43
CA ASN A 178 33.50 -41.51 11.54
C ASN A 178 34.35 -42.58 12.25
N LYS A 179 34.49 -42.49 13.58
CA LYS A 179 35.20 -43.47 14.42
C LYS A 179 34.31 -44.65 14.83
N SER A 180 33.04 -44.66 14.46
CA SER A 180 32.11 -45.72 14.83
C SER A 180 32.31 -47.00 13.99
N VAL A 181 32.14 -48.16 14.62
CA VAL A 181 32.39 -49.49 14.01
C VAL A 181 31.57 -49.73 12.74
N TYR A 182 30.33 -49.22 12.67
CA TYR A 182 29.49 -49.39 11.48
C TYR A 182 29.96 -48.55 10.28
N ILE A 183 30.60 -47.40 10.52
CA ILE A 183 31.22 -46.60 9.46
C ILE A 183 32.51 -47.27 8.99
N GLU A 184 33.31 -47.83 9.90
CA GLU A 184 34.51 -48.58 9.58
C GLU A 184 34.21 -49.81 8.72
N ALA A 185 33.18 -50.59 9.10
CA ALA A 185 32.69 -51.71 8.31
C ALA A 185 32.20 -51.27 6.92
N ALA A 186 31.47 -50.14 6.82
CA ALA A 186 31.03 -49.61 5.53
C ALA A 186 32.20 -49.18 4.63
N LYS A 187 33.26 -48.60 5.21
CA LYS A 187 34.51 -48.25 4.51
C LYS A 187 35.24 -49.51 4.00
N ALA A 188 35.34 -50.55 4.83
CA ALA A 188 35.94 -51.83 4.44
C ALA A 188 35.19 -52.50 3.27
N LEU A 189 33.88 -52.30 3.18
CA LEU A 189 33.04 -52.75 2.05
C LEU A 189 33.08 -51.82 0.82
N GLY A 190 33.97 -50.82 0.79
CA GLY A 190 34.17 -49.94 -0.37
C GLY A 190 33.17 -48.78 -0.49
N ALA A 191 32.53 -48.34 0.60
CA ALA A 191 31.64 -47.18 0.54
C ALA A 191 32.39 -45.86 0.25
N SER A 192 31.95 -45.11 -0.76
CA SER A 192 32.48 -43.78 -1.08
C SER A 192 32.10 -42.72 -0.03
N ASN A 193 32.86 -41.63 0.07
CA ASN A 193 32.60 -40.54 1.03
C ASN A 193 31.18 -39.96 0.92
N ASN A 194 30.67 -39.75 -0.30
CA ASN A 194 29.29 -39.28 -0.50
C ASN A 194 28.26 -40.29 0.03
N ARG A 195 28.50 -41.59 -0.18
CA ARG A 195 27.63 -42.64 0.34
C ARG A 195 27.67 -42.69 1.87
N LEU A 196 28.85 -42.54 2.47
CA LEU A 196 29.02 -42.47 3.92
C LEU A 196 28.26 -41.27 4.50
N ILE A 197 28.44 -40.08 3.93
CA ILE A 197 27.78 -38.85 4.40
C ILE A 197 26.26 -39.00 4.35
N TRP A 198 25.66 -39.26 3.18
CA TRP A 198 24.22 -39.15 3.01
C TRP A 198 23.44 -40.38 3.48
N ARG A 199 24.06 -41.57 3.49
CA ARG A 199 23.37 -42.81 3.88
C ARG A 199 23.62 -43.22 5.33
N HIS A 200 24.74 -42.79 5.93
CA HIS A 200 25.12 -43.23 7.28
C HIS A 200 25.23 -42.07 8.28
N ILE A 201 25.92 -40.98 7.93
CA ILE A 201 26.25 -39.92 8.91
C ILE A 201 25.13 -38.89 9.04
N PHE A 202 24.69 -38.27 7.95
CA PHE A 202 23.62 -37.27 7.96
C PHE A 202 22.31 -37.81 8.58
N PRO A 203 21.85 -39.04 8.26
CA PRO A 203 20.66 -39.61 8.90
C PRO A 203 20.79 -39.76 10.42
N GLN A 204 22.00 -39.93 10.93
CA GLN A 204 22.29 -40.02 12.37
C GLN A 204 22.39 -38.63 13.01
N LEU A 205 22.91 -37.63 12.27
CA LEU A 205 23.04 -36.26 12.77
C LEU A 205 21.77 -35.43 12.64
N LYS A 206 20.79 -35.80 11.80
CA LYS A 206 19.58 -34.99 11.54
C LYS A 206 18.86 -34.50 12.79
N GLU A 207 18.80 -35.32 13.84
CA GLU A 207 18.14 -34.97 15.10
C GLU A 207 18.96 -33.95 15.89
N THR A 208 20.29 -34.10 15.88
CA THR A 208 21.20 -33.13 16.47
C THR A 208 21.19 -31.81 15.69
N ILE A 209 21.19 -31.88 14.36
CA ILE A 209 21.09 -30.71 13.47
C ILE A 209 19.78 -29.96 13.72
N LEU A 210 18.66 -30.66 13.92
CA LEU A 210 17.38 -30.02 14.24
C LEU A 210 17.42 -29.30 15.60
N VAL A 211 18.00 -29.92 16.63
CA VAL A 211 18.16 -29.26 17.94
C VAL A 211 19.10 -28.06 17.82
N MET A 212 20.22 -28.20 17.09
CA MET A 212 21.14 -27.10 16.81
C MET A 212 20.44 -25.96 16.09
N PHE A 213 19.63 -26.24 15.07
CA PHE A 213 18.87 -25.22 14.35
C PHE A 213 18.04 -24.35 15.31
N ILE A 214 17.34 -24.95 16.27
CA ILE A 214 16.50 -24.18 17.21
C ILE A 214 17.36 -23.38 18.20
N LEU A 215 18.46 -23.94 18.68
CA LEU A 215 19.41 -23.21 19.54
C LEU A 215 20.06 -22.04 18.80
N GLU A 216 20.33 -22.20 17.51
CA GLU A 216 20.91 -21.15 16.68
C GLU A 216 19.93 -19.99 16.43
N ILE A 217 18.61 -20.22 16.41
CA ILE A 217 17.62 -19.14 16.41
C ILE A 217 17.76 -18.29 17.67
N VAL A 218 17.83 -18.93 18.85
CA VAL A 218 18.02 -18.24 20.13
C VAL A 218 19.32 -17.44 20.13
N TYR A 219 20.40 -18.03 19.61
CA TYR A 219 21.68 -17.35 19.47
C TYR A 219 21.61 -16.13 18.55
N VAL A 220 20.94 -16.20 17.39
CA VAL A 220 20.78 -15.05 16.49
C VAL A 220 19.97 -13.93 17.14
N ILE A 221 18.88 -14.25 17.84
CA ILE A 221 18.09 -13.25 18.59
C ILE A 221 18.96 -12.58 19.66
N THR A 222 19.85 -13.34 20.30
CA THR A 222 20.78 -12.82 21.32
C THR A 222 21.80 -11.86 20.70
N ILE A 223 22.36 -12.19 19.54
CA ILE A 223 23.26 -11.30 18.78
C ILE A 223 22.53 -10.01 18.36
N MET A 224 21.28 -10.09 17.91
CA MET A 224 20.46 -8.91 17.60
C MET A 224 20.28 -8.02 18.84
N GLY A 225 20.04 -8.62 20.01
CA GLY A 225 20.01 -7.89 21.29
C GLY A 225 21.33 -7.21 21.63
N GLN A 226 22.46 -7.88 21.45
CA GLN A 226 23.79 -7.32 21.69
C GLN A 226 24.11 -6.15 20.75
N LEU A 227 23.71 -6.25 19.47
CA LEU A 227 23.84 -5.17 18.50
C LEU A 227 22.97 -3.95 18.86
N ALA A 228 21.75 -4.20 19.35
CA ALA A 228 20.85 -3.13 19.76
C ALA A 228 21.43 -2.30 20.93
N LEU A 229 22.23 -2.91 21.81
CA LEU A 229 22.96 -2.19 22.87
C LEU A 229 24.00 -1.20 22.33
N VAL A 230 24.55 -1.46 21.14
CA VAL A 230 25.49 -0.57 20.44
C VAL A 230 24.83 0.24 19.32
N ASN A 231 23.50 0.40 19.37
CA ASN A 231 22.67 1.18 18.43
C ASN A 231 22.69 0.67 16.98
N ILE A 232 22.93 -0.62 16.76
CA ILE A 232 22.73 -1.24 15.45
C ILE A 232 21.42 -2.02 15.50
N PHE A 233 20.41 -1.50 14.83
CA PHE A 233 19.10 -2.14 14.73
C PHE A 233 18.89 -2.83 13.40
N VAL A 234 18.04 -3.84 13.41
CA VAL A 234 17.79 -4.64 12.22
C VAL A 234 16.87 -3.88 11.27
N GLY A 235 17.28 -3.79 10.00
CA GLY A 235 16.59 -2.98 8.99
C GLY A 235 16.87 -1.47 9.04
N GLY A 236 17.76 -1.02 9.92
CA GLY A 236 18.28 0.35 9.94
C GLY A 236 18.04 1.08 11.26
N THR A 237 18.91 2.05 11.54
CA THR A 237 18.86 2.91 12.71
C THR A 237 18.65 4.36 12.30
N LEU A 238 17.55 4.95 12.77
CA LEU A 238 17.30 6.38 12.65
C LEU A 238 18.00 7.10 13.78
N ARG A 239 19.03 7.89 13.44
CA ARG A 239 19.76 8.76 14.34
C ARG A 239 19.27 10.19 14.16
N ARG A 240 18.61 10.75 15.18
CA ARG A 240 18.30 12.18 15.25
C ARG A 240 19.37 12.88 16.07
N PHE A 241 19.68 14.13 15.74
CA PHE A 241 20.77 14.89 16.38
C PHE A 241 20.30 15.90 17.43
N ASP A 242 19.00 16.18 17.49
CA ASP A 242 18.43 17.15 18.42
C ASP A 242 17.08 16.64 18.96
N PRO A 243 17.07 15.93 20.11
CA PRO A 243 18.22 15.41 20.86
C PRO A 243 18.87 14.18 20.17
N LEU A 244 20.09 13.82 20.59
CA LEU A 244 20.77 12.60 20.09
C LEU A 244 20.03 11.33 20.53
N ILE A 245 19.25 10.74 19.62
CA ILE A 245 18.49 9.50 19.87
C ILE A 245 18.64 8.53 18.71
N TYR A 246 18.53 7.24 19.03
CA TYR A 246 18.62 6.14 18.08
C TYR A 246 17.31 5.36 18.13
N LEU A 247 16.61 5.28 17.01
CA LEU A 247 15.32 4.59 16.88
C LEU A 247 15.44 3.44 15.89
N SER A 248 14.82 2.30 16.23
CA SER A 248 14.67 1.22 15.26
C SER A 248 13.64 1.61 14.20
N VAL A 249 13.97 1.35 12.94
CA VAL A 249 13.04 1.49 11.80
C VAL A 249 12.01 0.37 11.82
N THR A 250 12.44 -0.89 12.01
CA THR A 250 11.56 -2.06 11.91
C THR A 250 10.79 -2.37 13.18
N LYS A 251 11.11 -1.67 14.28
CA LYS A 251 10.54 -1.89 15.62
C LYS A 251 10.75 -3.31 16.11
N GLU A 252 11.78 -4.02 15.64
CA GLU A 252 12.06 -5.38 16.10
C GLU A 252 12.31 -5.41 17.62
N LEU A 253 11.94 -6.49 18.31
CA LEU A 253 11.96 -6.57 19.78
C LEU A 253 13.31 -6.18 20.39
N SER A 254 14.43 -6.63 19.81
CA SER A 254 15.77 -6.22 20.25
C SER A 254 16.02 -4.73 20.07
N GLY A 255 15.55 -4.14 18.97
CA GLY A 255 15.63 -2.72 18.69
C GLY A 255 14.80 -1.88 19.65
N LEU A 256 13.57 -2.31 19.97
CA LEU A 256 12.71 -1.69 20.99
C LEU A 256 13.39 -1.66 22.37
N VAL A 257 13.99 -2.78 22.78
CA VAL A 257 14.77 -2.86 24.02
C VAL A 257 16.00 -1.94 23.96
N GLY A 258 16.75 -1.98 22.85
CA GLY A 258 17.97 -1.20 22.69
C GLY A 258 17.74 0.31 22.70
N GLN A 259 16.68 0.80 22.05
CA GLN A 259 16.32 2.22 22.03
C GLN A 259 15.79 2.71 23.39
N ALA A 260 15.10 1.83 24.13
CA ALA A 260 14.51 2.15 25.43
C ALA A 260 15.47 1.98 26.62
N ARG A 261 16.74 1.61 26.41
CA ARG A 261 17.66 1.27 27.51
C ARG A 261 17.84 2.38 28.56
N LEU A 262 17.73 3.64 28.17
CA LEU A 262 17.85 4.79 29.09
C LEU A 262 16.62 4.97 29.98
N ASN A 263 15.49 4.36 29.62
CA ASN A 263 14.26 4.37 30.42
C ASN A 263 14.38 3.52 31.70
N ILE A 264 15.50 2.83 31.92
CA ILE A 264 15.81 2.25 33.24
C ILE A 264 15.87 3.32 34.34
N TYR A 265 16.17 4.58 33.99
CA TYR A 265 16.21 5.70 34.91
C TYR A 265 14.87 6.46 35.02
N GLY A 266 13.83 6.07 34.28
CA GLY A 266 12.51 6.70 34.29
C GLY A 266 11.57 6.20 33.18
N ASN A 267 10.26 6.10 33.47
CA ASN A 267 9.24 5.46 32.61
C ASN A 267 9.64 4.03 32.22
N THR A 268 9.83 3.19 33.24
CA THR A 268 10.49 1.87 33.10
C THR A 268 9.72 0.89 32.22
N HIS A 269 8.40 1.05 32.08
CA HIS A 269 7.55 0.21 31.24
C HIS A 269 7.98 0.23 29.77
N ILE A 270 8.47 1.37 29.28
CA ILE A 270 8.95 1.54 27.90
C ILE A 270 10.08 0.54 27.58
N LEU A 271 10.90 0.19 28.59
CA LEU A 271 11.94 -0.83 28.47
C LEU A 271 11.44 -2.23 28.84
N ILE A 272 10.73 -2.36 29.97
CA ILE A 272 10.36 -3.65 30.56
C ILE A 272 9.39 -4.42 29.67
N VAL A 273 8.41 -3.75 29.07
CA VAL A 273 7.38 -4.39 28.24
C VAL A 273 8.01 -5.11 27.03
N PRO A 274 8.78 -4.45 26.13
CA PRO A 274 9.42 -5.14 25.01
C PRO A 274 10.47 -6.16 25.48
N LEU A 275 11.14 -5.92 26.62
CA LEU A 275 12.12 -6.86 27.18
C LEU A 275 11.48 -8.18 27.63
N ILE A 276 10.32 -8.13 28.29
CA ILE A 276 9.57 -9.33 28.69
C ILE A 276 9.20 -10.16 27.46
N VAL A 277 8.75 -9.53 26.37
CA VAL A 277 8.37 -10.24 25.15
C VAL A 277 9.60 -10.84 24.44
N LEU A 278 10.74 -10.13 24.43
CA LEU A 278 12.01 -10.66 23.92
C LEU A 278 12.49 -11.89 24.73
N LEU A 279 12.42 -11.82 26.06
CA LEU A 279 12.77 -12.93 26.95
C LEU A 279 11.81 -14.10 26.77
N PHE A 280 10.50 -13.86 26.69
CA PHE A 280 9.50 -14.88 26.40
C PHE A 280 9.79 -15.57 25.06
N THR A 281 10.17 -14.80 24.03
CA THR A 281 10.54 -15.32 22.71
C THR A 281 11.74 -16.28 22.80
N THR A 282 12.83 -15.85 23.44
CA THR A 282 14.05 -16.67 23.57
C THR A 282 13.83 -17.92 24.44
N ILE A 283 13.09 -17.79 25.54
CA ILE A 283 12.73 -18.92 26.41
C ILE A 283 11.87 -19.94 25.67
N SER A 284 10.91 -19.49 24.85
CA SER A 284 10.02 -20.38 24.09
C SER A 284 10.80 -21.28 23.12
N PHE A 285 11.71 -20.71 22.34
CA PHE A 285 12.58 -21.48 21.45
C PHE A 285 13.56 -22.37 22.23
N SER A 286 14.10 -21.90 23.36
CA SER A 286 14.98 -22.70 24.22
C SER A 286 14.27 -23.91 24.84
N LEU A 287 13.03 -23.75 25.31
CA LEU A 287 12.18 -24.83 25.80
C LEU A 287 11.90 -25.86 24.71
N LEU A 288 11.58 -25.40 23.49
CA LEU A 288 11.38 -26.27 22.34
C LEU A 288 12.64 -27.08 22.01
N ALA A 289 13.82 -26.43 21.97
CA ALA A 289 15.09 -27.10 21.73
C ALA A 289 15.40 -28.17 22.79
N ASN A 290 15.25 -27.82 24.07
CA ASN A 290 15.47 -28.74 25.19
C ASN A 290 14.45 -29.89 25.18
N GLY A 291 13.19 -29.60 24.87
CA GLY A 291 12.14 -30.60 24.70
C GLY A 291 12.46 -31.61 23.60
N LEU A 292 12.88 -31.13 22.42
CA LEU A 292 13.28 -31.99 21.30
C LEU A 292 14.53 -32.80 21.63
N LYS A 293 15.53 -32.20 22.27
CA LYS A 293 16.74 -32.88 22.75
C LYS A 293 16.38 -34.03 23.69
N ASN A 294 15.56 -33.79 24.70
CA ASN A 294 15.10 -34.80 25.66
C ASN A 294 14.35 -35.95 24.95
N ARG A 295 13.51 -35.61 23.97
CA ARG A 295 12.78 -36.59 23.16
C ARG A 295 13.73 -37.47 22.35
N PHE A 296 14.70 -36.88 21.64
CA PHE A 296 15.65 -37.65 20.84
C PHE A 296 16.56 -38.53 21.72
N GLN A 297 17.06 -38.01 22.83
CA GLN A 297 17.83 -38.82 23.79
C GLN A 297 17.04 -40.03 24.33
N SER A 298 15.74 -39.88 24.57
CA SER A 298 14.88 -41.00 24.99
C SER A 298 14.74 -42.11 23.93
N ASN A 299 14.93 -41.79 22.64
CA ASN A 299 14.93 -42.78 21.56
C ASN A 299 16.23 -43.59 21.50
N TYR A 300 17.37 -42.99 21.87
CA TYR A 300 18.68 -43.68 21.89
C TYR A 300 18.93 -44.45 23.19
N ALA A 301 18.30 -44.07 24.31
CA ALA A 301 18.31 -44.86 25.55
C ALA A 301 17.62 -46.24 25.43
N ARG A 302 17.16 -46.62 24.23
CA ARG A 302 16.53 -47.91 23.91
C ARG A 302 17.52 -49.06 23.74
N THR A 303 18.84 -48.85 23.85
CA THR A 303 19.86 -49.93 23.91
C THR A 303 20.27 -50.19 25.37
N PRO A 304 19.83 -51.29 26.01
CA PRO A 304 20.00 -51.52 27.45
C PRO A 304 21.39 -52.01 27.91
N TRP A 305 22.44 -52.04 27.09
CA TRP A 305 23.68 -52.75 27.43
C TRP A 305 24.89 -51.89 27.83
N ILE A 306 24.71 -50.60 28.10
CA ILE A 306 25.75 -49.81 28.79
C ILE A 306 25.16 -49.36 30.13
N ARG A 307 25.65 -49.97 31.22
CA ARG A 307 25.32 -49.61 32.60
C ARG A 307 25.78 -48.16 32.88
N ILE A 308 24.93 -47.19 32.60
CA ILE A 308 24.94 -45.91 33.29
C ILE A 308 24.00 -46.12 34.48
N GLY A 309 24.47 -45.93 35.71
CA GLY A 309 23.78 -46.26 36.96
C GLY A 309 22.48 -45.49 37.25
N GLN A 310 21.68 -45.15 36.23
CA GLN A 310 20.38 -44.53 36.34
C GLN A 310 19.33 -45.36 35.58
N VAL A 311 18.28 -45.77 36.29
CA VAL A 311 17.18 -46.55 35.74
C VAL A 311 16.34 -45.67 34.80
N PRO A 312 16.18 -46.01 33.51
CA PRO A 312 15.38 -45.20 32.58
C PRO A 312 13.91 -45.16 33.03
N ARG A 313 13.36 -43.95 33.17
CA ARG A 313 11.99 -43.68 33.68
C ARG A 313 10.84 -44.12 32.73
N MET A 314 11.13 -44.58 31.51
CA MET A 314 10.12 -45.05 30.54
C MET A 314 10.38 -46.50 30.12
N LYS A 315 9.34 -47.35 30.16
CA LYS A 315 9.41 -48.73 29.67
C LYS A 315 9.62 -48.72 28.14
N PRO A 316 10.69 -49.32 27.62
CA PRO A 316 10.95 -49.38 26.18
C PRO A 316 9.95 -50.31 25.47
N VAL A 317 9.45 -49.91 24.30
CA VAL A 317 8.63 -50.74 23.40
C VAL A 317 9.49 -51.18 22.22
N ARG A 318 9.64 -52.48 21.99
CA ARG A 318 10.44 -53.05 20.88
C ARG A 318 9.82 -52.64 19.52
N LYS A 319 10.66 -52.16 18.61
CA LYS A 319 10.30 -51.97 17.20
C LYS A 319 10.46 -53.34 16.50
N LYS A 320 9.38 -53.92 15.98
CA LYS A 320 9.45 -55.19 15.23
C LYS A 320 10.09 -54.93 13.87
N PHE A 321 11.08 -55.75 13.49
CA PHE A 321 11.73 -55.72 12.18
C PHE A 321 10.83 -56.44 11.17
N GLY A 322 10.55 -55.83 10.01
CA GLY A 322 9.77 -56.45 8.92
C GLY A 322 8.38 -55.86 8.65
N GLU A 323 7.86 -54.94 9.47
CA GLU A 323 6.66 -54.18 9.09
C GLU A 323 7.01 -53.18 7.99
N LYS A 324 6.31 -53.28 6.84
CA LYS A 324 6.29 -52.23 5.82
C LYS A 324 6.10 -50.89 6.54
N ARG A 325 6.91 -49.88 6.21
CA ARG A 325 6.61 -48.49 6.60
C ARG A 325 5.22 -48.18 6.07
N LYS A 326 4.17 -48.36 6.89
CA LYS A 326 2.91 -47.66 6.66
C LYS A 326 3.30 -46.18 6.62
N LEU A 327 2.89 -45.47 5.57
CA LEU A 327 2.94 -44.01 5.59
C LEU A 327 2.44 -43.58 6.97
N TRP A 328 3.28 -42.81 7.63
CA TRP A 328 3.21 -42.44 9.04
C TRP A 328 1.76 -42.15 9.46
N PRO A 329 1.10 -42.92 10.35
CA PRO A 329 -0.12 -42.43 10.96
C PRO A 329 0.32 -41.28 11.86
N PRO A 330 -0.22 -40.06 11.67
CA PRO A 330 0.33 -38.91 12.34
C PRO A 330 -0.05 -39.01 13.83
N ARG A 331 0.92 -39.35 14.69
CA ARG A 331 0.79 -39.10 16.13
C ARG A 331 0.86 -37.58 16.34
N GLY A 332 0.19 -37.05 17.36
CA GLY A 332 -0.06 -35.61 17.53
C GLY A 332 1.13 -34.66 17.28
N GLU A 333 2.36 -35.09 17.52
CA GLU A 333 3.57 -34.32 17.24
C GLU A 333 3.87 -34.12 15.74
N SER A 334 3.55 -35.10 14.89
CA SER A 334 3.69 -34.98 13.42
C SER A 334 2.62 -34.05 12.84
N ILE A 335 1.42 -34.03 13.44
CA ILE A 335 0.35 -33.09 13.12
C ILE A 335 0.77 -31.67 13.50
N ALA A 336 1.34 -31.49 14.69
CA ALA A 336 1.80 -30.18 15.16
C ALA A 336 2.88 -29.57 14.27
N ILE A 337 3.85 -30.37 13.80
CA ILE A 337 4.91 -29.91 12.88
C ILE A 337 4.33 -29.56 11.50
N LEU A 338 3.40 -30.37 10.99
CA LEU A 338 2.74 -30.09 9.70
C LEU A 338 1.86 -28.84 9.79
N ALA A 339 1.15 -28.64 10.90
CA ALA A 339 0.35 -27.45 11.16
C ALA A 339 1.23 -26.19 11.22
N LEU A 340 2.38 -26.25 11.90
CA LEU A 340 3.37 -25.16 11.92
C LEU A 340 3.85 -24.79 10.51
N PHE A 341 4.14 -25.79 9.67
CA PHE A 341 4.57 -25.56 8.30
C PHE A 341 3.47 -24.94 7.42
N LEU A 342 2.23 -25.42 7.55
CA LEU A 342 1.07 -24.89 6.83
C LEU A 342 0.70 -23.47 7.27
N VAL A 343 0.78 -23.17 8.57
CA VAL A 343 0.58 -21.81 9.11
C VAL A 343 1.63 -20.86 8.53
N PHE A 344 2.89 -21.28 8.43
CA PHE A 344 3.97 -20.46 7.88
C PHE A 344 3.77 -20.14 6.39
N ILE A 345 3.40 -21.14 5.57
CA ILE A 345 3.10 -20.92 4.14
C ILE A 345 1.85 -20.06 3.97
N GLY A 346 0.76 -20.42 4.66
CA GLY A 346 -0.51 -19.70 4.58
C GLY A 346 -0.36 -18.23 4.97
N ALA A 347 0.46 -17.95 5.97
CA ALA A 347 0.81 -16.60 6.38
C ALA A 347 1.63 -15.81 5.37
N GLY A 348 2.67 -16.41 4.79
CA GLY A 348 3.48 -15.77 3.76
C GLY A 348 2.64 -15.43 2.53
N THR A 349 1.73 -16.33 2.15
CA THR A 349 0.75 -16.11 1.10
C THR A 349 -0.25 -15.02 1.49
N TYR A 350 -0.78 -15.02 2.71
CA TYR A 350 -1.72 -14.01 3.18
C TYR A 350 -1.11 -12.60 3.20
N VAL A 351 0.08 -12.41 3.78
CA VAL A 351 0.78 -11.11 3.81
C VAL A 351 1.07 -10.60 2.40
N TYR A 352 1.46 -11.49 1.49
CA TYR A 352 1.65 -11.13 0.07
C TYR A 352 0.33 -10.71 -0.58
N LEU A 353 -0.78 -11.38 -0.26
CA LEU A 353 -2.10 -11.07 -0.79
C LEU A 353 -2.75 -9.84 -0.16
N THR A 354 -2.40 -9.45 1.08
CA THR A 354 -3.04 -8.35 1.80
C THR A 354 -2.26 -7.04 1.80
N LYS A 355 -1.01 -7.02 1.34
CA LYS A 355 -0.14 -5.83 1.33
C LYS A 355 -0.80 -4.59 0.67
N ASP A 356 -1.63 -4.79 -0.34
CA ASP A 356 -2.28 -3.70 -1.11
C ASP A 356 -3.80 -3.59 -0.88
N SER A 357 -4.34 -4.37 0.07
CA SER A 357 -5.79 -4.49 0.28
C SER A 357 -6.39 -3.41 1.18
N ASP A 358 -5.55 -2.67 1.93
CA ASP A 358 -5.98 -1.72 2.97
C ASP A 358 -5.52 -0.27 2.71
N VAL A 359 -4.98 0.00 1.52
CA VAL A 359 -4.55 1.34 1.11
C VAL A 359 -5.69 2.08 0.39
N GLY A 360 -5.95 3.31 0.83
CA GLY A 360 -6.99 4.21 0.32
C GLY A 360 -8.38 3.95 0.90
N VAL A 361 -9.31 4.85 0.57
CA VAL A 361 -10.72 4.78 0.98
C VAL A 361 -11.40 3.58 0.33
N LYS A 362 -12.18 2.83 1.12
CA LYS A 362 -12.87 1.64 0.65
C LYS A 362 -14.21 1.97 0.02
N ASN A 363 -14.29 1.84 -1.31
CA ASN A 363 -15.55 1.84 -2.05
C ASN A 363 -16.09 0.42 -2.27
N TYR A 364 -17.31 0.19 -1.78
CA TYR A 364 -18.01 -1.09 -1.85
C TYR A 364 -18.96 -1.22 -3.04
N SER A 365 -19.11 -0.19 -3.87
CA SER A 365 -19.77 -0.31 -5.16
C SER A 365 -18.75 -0.50 -6.29
N LYS A 366 -19.19 -1.10 -7.40
CA LYS A 366 -18.43 -1.16 -8.66
C LYS A 366 -19.40 -1.33 -9.82
N ALA A 367 -19.14 -0.58 -10.89
CA ALA A 367 -19.87 -0.68 -12.15
C ALA A 367 -18.95 -1.10 -13.30
N ALA A 368 -19.55 -1.66 -14.33
CA ALA A 368 -19.00 -1.75 -15.68
C ALA A 368 -20.12 -1.49 -16.68
N TYR A 369 -19.84 -0.68 -17.70
CA TYR A 369 -20.83 -0.10 -18.60
C TYR A 369 -20.66 -0.65 -20.02
N ASP A 370 -21.76 -1.07 -20.63
CA ASP A 370 -21.90 -1.29 -22.07
C ASP A 370 -23.01 -0.35 -22.56
N ILE A 371 -22.63 0.73 -23.25
CA ILE A 371 -23.54 1.81 -23.62
C ILE A 371 -23.67 1.87 -25.14
N HIS A 372 -24.89 1.91 -25.63
CA HIS A 372 -25.24 2.17 -27.02
C HIS A 372 -25.77 3.59 -27.14
N LEU A 373 -25.15 4.41 -27.98
CA LEU A 373 -25.49 5.81 -28.19
C LEU A 373 -25.81 6.04 -29.67
N ALA A 374 -26.98 6.59 -29.98
CA ALA A 374 -27.32 7.01 -31.33
C ALA A 374 -27.76 8.48 -31.33
N MET A 375 -27.33 9.27 -32.31
CA MET A 375 -27.78 10.65 -32.49
C MET A 375 -28.52 10.79 -33.82
N ASP A 376 -29.66 11.48 -33.81
CA ASP A 376 -30.40 11.84 -35.03
C ASP A 376 -29.92 13.18 -35.64
N GLU A 377 -30.45 13.53 -36.82
CA GLU A 377 -30.10 14.79 -37.52
C GLU A 377 -30.52 16.06 -36.74
N ASN A 378 -31.41 15.94 -35.76
CA ASN A 378 -31.88 17.06 -34.93
C ASN A 378 -31.04 17.24 -33.65
N GLY A 379 -30.12 16.31 -33.36
CA GLY A 379 -29.33 16.30 -32.14
C GLY A 379 -30.03 15.63 -30.94
N LEU A 380 -31.05 14.82 -31.19
CA LEU A 380 -31.64 13.94 -30.18
C LEU A 380 -30.77 12.70 -30.01
N PHE A 381 -30.34 12.43 -28.79
CA PHE A 381 -29.59 11.23 -28.44
C PHE A 381 -30.54 10.15 -27.92
N ASP A 382 -30.53 8.98 -28.54
CA ASP A 382 -31.18 7.76 -28.08
C ASP A 382 -30.13 6.82 -27.49
N THR A 383 -30.26 6.51 -26.21
CA THR A 383 -29.23 5.80 -25.44
C THR A 383 -29.79 4.59 -24.70
N GLU A 384 -29.02 3.50 -24.72
CA GLU A 384 -29.24 2.33 -23.89
C GLU A 384 -27.97 2.00 -23.11
N ALA A 385 -28.01 2.13 -21.78
CA ALA A 385 -26.90 1.81 -20.90
C ALA A 385 -27.16 0.50 -20.15
N THR A 386 -26.33 -0.51 -20.41
CA THR A 386 -26.31 -1.76 -19.63
C THR A 386 -25.16 -1.71 -18.62
N ILE A 387 -25.50 -1.78 -17.33
CA ILE A 387 -24.61 -1.54 -16.20
C ILE A 387 -24.52 -2.82 -15.38
N GLN A 388 -23.34 -3.43 -15.34
CA GLN A 388 -23.05 -4.53 -14.41
C GLN A 388 -22.68 -3.95 -13.06
N VAL A 389 -23.60 -4.01 -12.10
CA VAL A 389 -23.41 -3.52 -10.74
C VAL A 389 -22.94 -4.66 -9.85
N LYS A 390 -21.86 -4.43 -9.10
CA LYS A 390 -21.34 -5.37 -8.10
C LYS A 390 -21.39 -4.74 -6.72
N ASN A 391 -22.10 -5.40 -5.81
CA ASN A 391 -22.04 -5.14 -4.39
C ASN A 391 -20.79 -5.82 -3.82
N LYS A 392 -19.88 -5.06 -3.22
CA LYS A 392 -18.69 -5.58 -2.52
C LYS A 392 -18.82 -5.48 -1.00
N SER A 393 -19.87 -4.86 -0.46
CA SER A 393 -20.13 -4.83 0.99
C SER A 393 -20.66 -6.19 1.46
N GLU A 394 -20.75 -6.34 2.78
CA GLU A 394 -21.54 -7.40 3.41
C GLU A 394 -23.04 -7.02 3.49
N ASP A 395 -23.34 -5.73 3.37
CA ASP A 395 -24.70 -5.19 3.43
C ASP A 395 -25.51 -5.61 2.20
N ASP A 396 -26.78 -5.92 2.43
CA ASP A 396 -27.78 -6.11 1.38
C ASP A 396 -28.34 -4.74 0.96
N TRP A 397 -28.54 -4.52 -0.34
CA TRP A 397 -29.12 -3.27 -0.87
C TRP A 397 -30.56 -3.50 -1.34
N ASP A 398 -31.46 -2.61 -0.97
CA ASP A 398 -32.87 -2.56 -1.40
C ASP A 398 -33.10 -1.57 -2.56
N GLU A 399 -32.18 -0.62 -2.74
CA GLU A 399 -32.17 0.30 -3.87
C GLU A 399 -30.76 0.48 -4.46
N LEU A 400 -30.70 0.84 -5.74
CA LEU A 400 -29.50 1.34 -6.41
C LEU A 400 -29.61 2.83 -6.65
N VAL A 401 -28.55 3.57 -6.36
CA VAL A 401 -28.52 5.04 -6.48
C VAL A 401 -27.51 5.45 -7.52
N PHE A 402 -27.97 6.22 -8.51
CA PHE A 402 -27.17 6.75 -9.60
C PHE A 402 -27.22 8.27 -9.61
N TYR A 403 -26.09 8.89 -9.94
CA TYR A 403 -26.05 10.24 -10.49
C TYR A 403 -26.57 10.19 -11.93
N PHE A 404 -27.51 11.05 -12.28
CA PHE A 404 -28.01 11.22 -13.64
C PHE A 404 -28.17 12.71 -13.96
N ILE A 405 -27.01 13.34 -14.19
CA ILE A 405 -26.83 14.79 -14.34
C ILE A 405 -27.73 15.41 -15.43
N PRO A 406 -27.96 14.80 -16.61
CA PRO A 406 -28.76 15.42 -17.67
C PRO A 406 -30.14 15.90 -17.22
N ASN A 407 -30.75 15.21 -16.25
CA ASN A 407 -32.09 15.54 -15.79
C ASN A 407 -32.15 16.85 -14.97
N VAL A 408 -31.03 17.30 -14.40
CA VAL A 408 -30.97 18.57 -13.66
C VAL A 408 -31.15 19.80 -14.56
N PHE A 409 -30.91 19.67 -15.87
CA PHE A 409 -31.03 20.78 -16.80
C PHE A 409 -32.41 20.84 -17.51
N THR A 410 -33.37 20.04 -17.06
CA THR A 410 -34.73 20.03 -17.61
C THR A 410 -35.58 21.20 -17.11
N GLU A 411 -36.71 21.46 -17.76
CA GLU A 411 -37.59 22.58 -17.43
C GLU A 411 -38.02 22.55 -15.94
N GLY A 412 -37.82 23.67 -15.23
CA GLY A 412 -38.09 23.80 -13.79
C GLY A 412 -36.84 23.75 -12.89
N HIS A 413 -35.66 23.51 -13.47
CA HIS A 413 -34.37 23.44 -12.77
C HIS A 413 -33.31 24.37 -13.43
N SER A 414 -33.66 25.63 -13.65
CA SER A 414 -32.76 26.59 -14.32
C SER A 414 -31.62 27.05 -13.40
N PHE A 415 -30.40 27.04 -13.91
CA PHE A 415 -29.21 27.64 -13.31
C PHE A 415 -28.82 28.89 -14.09
N ASP A 416 -28.28 29.91 -13.42
CA ASP A 416 -27.90 31.19 -14.06
C ASP A 416 -26.81 31.00 -15.13
N SER A 417 -25.98 29.97 -14.98
CA SER A 417 -24.90 29.60 -15.90
C SER A 417 -25.39 28.87 -17.17
N VAL A 418 -26.65 28.40 -17.20
CA VAL A 418 -27.19 27.54 -18.25
C VAL A 418 -28.19 28.28 -19.12
N LYS A 419 -28.03 28.23 -20.44
CA LYS A 419 -29.04 28.73 -21.40
C LYS A 419 -29.74 27.60 -22.14
N GLY A 420 -31.06 27.74 -22.26
CA GLY A 420 -31.93 26.70 -22.79
C GLY A 420 -32.18 25.59 -21.77
N ASN A 421 -32.95 24.59 -22.17
CA ASN A 421 -33.26 23.44 -21.34
C ASN A 421 -32.78 22.16 -22.02
N ALA A 422 -32.31 21.20 -21.23
CA ALA A 422 -32.21 19.82 -21.68
C ALA A 422 -33.59 19.20 -21.81
N THR A 423 -33.68 18.15 -22.62
CA THR A 423 -34.80 17.20 -22.54
C THR A 423 -34.25 15.87 -22.05
N VAL A 424 -35.01 15.17 -21.20
CA VAL A 424 -34.68 13.82 -20.74
C VAL A 424 -35.97 13.02 -20.67
N LYS A 425 -35.96 11.84 -21.29
CA LYS A 425 -37.08 10.90 -21.26
C LYS A 425 -36.56 9.49 -21.03
N VAL A 426 -36.75 8.99 -19.80
CA VAL A 426 -36.50 7.58 -19.49
C VAL A 426 -37.60 6.73 -20.12
N LYS A 427 -37.21 5.79 -20.98
CA LYS A 427 -38.12 4.87 -21.69
C LYS A 427 -38.44 3.64 -20.84
N GLU A 428 -37.38 3.03 -20.32
CA GLU A 428 -37.45 1.74 -19.64
C GLU A 428 -36.25 1.56 -18.71
N ILE A 429 -36.50 0.91 -17.57
CA ILE A 429 -35.47 0.45 -16.64
C ILE A 429 -35.75 -1.02 -16.31
N GLU A 430 -34.74 -1.87 -16.46
CA GLU A 430 -34.80 -3.28 -16.09
C GLU A 430 -33.67 -3.63 -15.11
N VAL A 431 -33.93 -4.54 -14.19
CA VAL A 431 -32.94 -5.19 -13.34
C VAL A 431 -33.02 -6.69 -13.61
N ASP A 432 -31.91 -7.28 -14.04
CA ASP A 432 -31.79 -8.68 -14.46
C ASP A 432 -32.83 -9.14 -15.51
N GLY A 433 -33.26 -8.20 -16.35
CA GLY A 433 -34.24 -8.44 -17.42
C GLY A 433 -35.69 -8.32 -16.99
N GLU A 434 -35.97 -7.94 -15.72
CA GLU A 434 -37.31 -7.62 -15.25
C GLU A 434 -37.48 -6.11 -15.08
N LYS A 435 -38.65 -5.58 -15.43
CA LYS A 435 -38.94 -4.15 -15.30
C LYS A 435 -38.89 -3.73 -13.83
N ALA A 436 -38.17 -2.63 -13.56
CA ALA A 436 -38.00 -2.10 -12.21
C ALA A 436 -38.68 -0.74 -12.02
N ASP A 437 -39.19 -0.51 -10.81
CA ASP A 437 -39.69 0.79 -10.38
C ASP A 437 -38.51 1.73 -10.11
N TYR A 438 -38.68 3.01 -10.46
CA TYR A 438 -37.65 4.02 -10.26
C TYR A 438 -38.22 5.37 -9.88
N SER A 439 -37.37 6.20 -9.27
CA SER A 439 -37.64 7.62 -9.08
C SER A 439 -36.48 8.43 -9.64
N LEU A 440 -36.80 9.41 -10.48
CA LEU A 440 -35.83 10.38 -11.00
C LEU A 440 -36.23 11.77 -10.50
N LYS A 441 -35.40 12.35 -9.62
CA LYS A 441 -35.62 13.69 -9.05
C LYS A 441 -34.32 14.47 -9.14
N LYS A 442 -34.35 15.67 -9.74
CA LYS A 442 -33.15 16.45 -10.06
C LYS A 442 -32.13 15.55 -10.78
N ASP A 443 -30.95 15.36 -10.23
CA ASP A 443 -29.87 14.52 -10.76
C ASP A 443 -29.79 13.13 -10.09
N THR A 444 -30.77 12.75 -9.28
CA THR A 444 -30.76 11.47 -8.54
C THR A 444 -31.73 10.48 -9.16
N LEU A 445 -31.18 9.39 -9.73
CA LEU A 445 -31.94 8.24 -10.18
C LEU A 445 -31.84 7.12 -9.14
N LYS A 446 -32.96 6.78 -8.51
CA LYS A 446 -33.09 5.63 -7.61
C LYS A 446 -33.86 4.53 -8.30
N ILE A 447 -33.33 3.31 -8.27
CA ILE A 447 -33.97 2.11 -8.82
C ILE A 447 -34.27 1.17 -7.66
N SER A 448 -35.54 0.84 -7.45
CA SER A 448 -35.98 -0.07 -6.41
C SER A 448 -35.74 -1.52 -6.84
N LEU A 449 -35.22 -2.34 -5.93
CA LEU A 449 -34.94 -3.76 -6.20
C LEU A 449 -36.08 -4.62 -5.63
N ALA A 450 -36.72 -5.43 -6.47
CA ALA A 450 -37.82 -6.31 -6.05
C ALA A 450 -37.38 -7.33 -4.99
N ASP A 451 -36.18 -7.89 -5.17
CA ASP A 451 -35.45 -8.67 -4.17
C ASP A 451 -34.17 -7.92 -3.78
N ASN A 452 -33.86 -7.85 -2.48
CA ASN A 452 -32.64 -7.19 -2.02
C ASN A 452 -31.39 -7.80 -2.69
N MET A 453 -30.56 -6.94 -3.27
CA MET A 453 -29.25 -7.30 -3.81
C MET A 453 -28.33 -7.71 -2.66
N LYS A 454 -28.07 -9.02 -2.55
CA LYS A 454 -27.26 -9.58 -1.46
C LYS A 454 -25.82 -9.06 -1.45
N GLY A 455 -25.21 -8.98 -0.27
CA GLY A 455 -23.77 -8.72 -0.15
C GLY A 455 -22.95 -9.63 -1.06
N LYS A 456 -21.89 -9.08 -1.68
CA LYS A 456 -21.00 -9.77 -2.65
C LYS A 456 -21.66 -10.25 -3.96
N SER A 457 -22.92 -9.92 -4.22
CA SER A 457 -23.62 -10.31 -5.45
C SER A 457 -23.35 -9.36 -6.63
N LYS A 458 -23.92 -9.69 -7.79
CA LYS A 458 -23.88 -8.90 -9.01
C LYS A 458 -25.24 -8.90 -9.67
N HIS A 459 -25.65 -7.77 -10.19
CA HIS A 459 -26.91 -7.58 -10.91
C HIS A 459 -26.64 -6.77 -12.19
N THR A 460 -27.49 -6.95 -13.19
CA THR A 460 -27.43 -6.20 -14.45
C THR A 460 -28.56 -5.20 -14.48
N VAL A 461 -28.24 -3.92 -14.59
CA VAL A 461 -29.22 -2.83 -14.71
C VAL A 461 -29.20 -2.32 -16.14
N LYS A 462 -30.36 -2.23 -16.77
CA LYS A 462 -30.53 -1.65 -18.10
C LYS A 462 -31.32 -0.35 -17.98
N VAL A 463 -30.83 0.73 -18.56
CA VAL A 463 -31.52 2.02 -18.60
C VAL A 463 -31.58 2.51 -20.04
N ALA A 464 -32.79 2.60 -20.60
CA ALA A 464 -33.04 3.17 -21.92
C ALA A 464 -33.63 4.57 -21.78
N TYR A 465 -33.04 5.57 -22.45
CA TYR A 465 -33.43 6.96 -22.31
C TYR A 465 -33.05 7.80 -23.54
N GLU A 466 -33.81 8.87 -23.76
CA GLU A 466 -33.53 9.91 -24.75
C GLU A 466 -33.13 11.20 -24.05
N PHE A 467 -32.23 11.97 -24.67
CA PHE A 467 -31.94 13.32 -24.21
C PHE A 467 -31.52 14.29 -25.32
N THR A 468 -31.69 15.58 -25.04
CA THR A 468 -31.00 16.68 -25.74
C THR A 468 -30.27 17.54 -24.71
N PRO A 469 -29.02 17.95 -24.93
CA PRO A 469 -28.35 18.91 -24.06
C PRO A 469 -28.87 20.34 -24.25
N PRO A 470 -28.66 21.23 -23.27
CA PRO A 470 -29.00 22.66 -23.37
C PRO A 470 -28.04 23.41 -24.32
N GLU A 471 -28.47 24.55 -24.87
CA GLU A 471 -27.70 25.35 -25.84
C GLU A 471 -26.42 25.98 -25.28
N GLN A 472 -26.36 26.29 -23.98
CA GLN A 472 -25.11 26.70 -23.32
C GLN A 472 -25.13 26.17 -21.88
N GLY A 473 -24.78 24.90 -21.70
CA GLY A 473 -24.70 24.26 -20.38
C GLY A 473 -23.29 24.19 -19.80
N VAL A 474 -23.20 23.89 -18.51
CA VAL A 474 -21.95 23.62 -17.79
C VAL A 474 -21.64 22.12 -17.90
N ARG A 475 -20.51 21.75 -18.53
CA ARG A 475 -20.01 20.37 -18.75
C ARG A 475 -20.86 19.49 -19.69
N PHE A 476 -22.18 19.71 -19.73
CA PHE A 476 -23.15 19.03 -20.60
C PHE A 476 -23.88 20.06 -21.47
N SER A 477 -23.49 20.19 -22.74
CA SER A 477 -23.93 21.31 -23.58
C SER A 477 -23.91 21.01 -25.08
N LYS A 478 -24.67 21.82 -25.84
CA LYS A 478 -24.63 21.91 -27.30
C LYS A 478 -24.17 23.29 -27.73
N GLU A 479 -22.98 23.41 -28.29
CA GLU A 479 -22.49 24.66 -28.87
C GLU A 479 -22.61 24.66 -30.40
N LYS A 480 -23.61 25.39 -30.93
CA LYS A 480 -23.95 25.37 -32.37
C LYS A 480 -24.22 23.93 -32.83
N ASP A 481 -23.32 23.37 -33.64
CA ASP A 481 -23.41 22.00 -34.14
C ASP A 481 -22.57 21.00 -33.33
N ASN A 482 -21.82 21.43 -32.31
CA ASN A 482 -20.97 20.58 -31.47
C ASN A 482 -21.70 20.21 -30.18
N TYR A 483 -21.45 19.01 -29.66
CA TYR A 483 -22.02 18.52 -28.42
C TYR A 483 -20.91 18.05 -27.48
N TYR A 484 -20.91 18.56 -26.25
CA TYR A 484 -19.96 18.20 -25.21
C TYR A 484 -20.72 17.52 -24.08
N LEU A 485 -20.47 16.23 -23.91
CA LEU A 485 -21.29 15.35 -23.09
C LEU A 485 -20.44 14.82 -21.94
N ALA A 486 -20.37 15.58 -20.85
CA ALA A 486 -19.92 15.08 -19.56
C ALA A 486 -21.08 14.46 -18.77
N GLN A 487 -20.79 13.43 -17.98
CA GLN A 487 -21.75 12.79 -17.06
C GLN A 487 -23.14 12.46 -17.67
N TRP A 488 -23.18 12.16 -18.98
CA TRP A 488 -24.39 12.02 -19.81
C TRP A 488 -25.14 10.68 -19.62
N TYR A 489 -24.65 9.83 -18.72
CA TYR A 489 -25.17 8.50 -18.45
C TYR A 489 -25.43 8.28 -16.96
N PRO A 490 -26.28 7.31 -16.57
CA PRO A 490 -26.48 6.99 -15.16
C PRO A 490 -25.18 6.46 -14.55
N MET A 491 -24.57 7.22 -13.65
CA MET A 491 -23.31 6.87 -12.99
C MET A 491 -23.59 6.32 -11.60
N LEU A 492 -23.16 5.08 -11.33
CA LEU A 492 -23.37 4.45 -10.02
C LEU A 492 -22.63 5.24 -8.93
N ALA A 493 -23.37 5.70 -7.93
CA ALA A 493 -22.79 6.38 -6.76
C ALA A 493 -21.88 5.43 -5.96
N THR A 494 -20.91 5.97 -5.23
CA THR A 494 -20.09 5.11 -4.36
C THR A 494 -20.90 4.64 -3.15
N TYR A 495 -20.58 3.46 -2.61
CA TYR A 495 -21.16 2.97 -1.36
C TYR A 495 -20.04 2.82 -0.34
N GLN A 496 -20.09 3.66 0.70
CA GLN A 496 -19.04 3.76 1.72
C GLN A 496 -19.70 3.88 3.10
N ASN A 497 -19.13 3.22 4.12
CA ASN A 497 -19.60 3.30 5.50
C ASN A 497 -21.12 3.02 5.68
N GLY A 498 -21.66 2.05 4.92
CA GLY A 498 -23.07 1.65 5.01
C GLY A 498 -24.07 2.63 4.37
N LYS A 499 -23.59 3.61 3.58
CA LYS A 499 -24.45 4.59 2.89
C LYS A 499 -23.99 4.84 1.45
N TRP A 500 -24.95 5.23 0.60
CA TRP A 500 -24.67 5.78 -0.73
C TRP A 500 -24.08 7.18 -0.59
N ASN A 501 -22.97 7.47 -1.27
CA ASN A 501 -22.42 8.80 -1.39
C ASN A 501 -23.05 9.49 -2.60
N LYS A 502 -24.17 10.17 -2.35
CA LYS A 502 -24.93 10.91 -3.37
C LYS A 502 -25.31 12.27 -2.83
N GLU A 503 -24.71 13.30 -3.42
CA GLU A 503 -24.94 14.70 -3.10
C GLU A 503 -25.73 15.41 -4.22
N ASP A 504 -26.46 16.46 -3.89
CA ASP A 504 -27.25 17.24 -4.86
C ASP A 504 -26.36 17.98 -5.85
N TYR A 505 -26.85 18.18 -7.08
CA TYR A 505 -26.12 18.96 -8.08
C TYR A 505 -25.87 20.40 -7.64
N SER A 506 -24.63 20.89 -7.82
CA SER A 506 -24.26 22.28 -7.57
C SER A 506 -23.70 22.92 -8.84
N ASP A 507 -24.14 24.15 -9.13
CA ASP A 507 -23.70 24.90 -10.30
C ASP A 507 -22.26 25.40 -10.13
N GLY A 508 -21.44 25.24 -11.17
CA GLY A 508 -20.09 25.78 -11.26
C GLY A 508 -19.01 25.14 -10.39
N VAL A 509 -19.29 24.04 -9.70
CA VAL A 509 -18.35 23.35 -8.81
C VAL A 509 -18.52 21.83 -8.88
N GLU A 510 -17.62 21.09 -8.23
CA GLU A 510 -17.66 19.62 -8.23
C GLU A 510 -18.87 19.04 -7.52
N THR A 511 -19.44 18.00 -8.13
CA THR A 511 -20.86 17.64 -7.89
C THR A 511 -21.15 16.14 -7.92
N TYR A 512 -20.15 15.28 -8.10
CA TYR A 512 -20.36 13.83 -8.16
C TYR A 512 -19.21 13.04 -7.56
N HIS A 513 -19.52 11.84 -7.08
CA HIS A 513 -18.51 10.91 -6.57
C HIS A 513 -18.76 9.50 -7.12
N VAL A 514 -17.83 9.03 -7.96
CA VAL A 514 -17.92 7.77 -8.68
C VAL A 514 -16.62 6.98 -8.58
N GLY A 515 -16.73 5.66 -8.57
CA GLY A 515 -15.57 4.77 -8.53
C GLY A 515 -15.05 4.41 -9.91
N PHE A 516 -13.81 3.89 -9.97
CA PHE A 516 -13.24 3.35 -11.21
C PHE A 516 -14.10 2.27 -11.85
N SER A 517 -14.42 2.48 -13.13
CA SER A 517 -15.31 1.63 -13.91
C SER A 517 -14.70 1.27 -15.26
N ASP A 518 -15.22 0.21 -15.87
CA ASP A 518 -14.87 -0.22 -17.23
C ASP A 518 -15.98 0.19 -18.19
N TYR A 519 -15.63 0.66 -19.39
CA TYR A 519 -16.58 1.18 -20.37
C TYR A 519 -16.38 0.51 -21.73
N LYS A 520 -17.50 0.12 -22.34
CA LYS A 520 -17.64 -0.18 -23.76
C LYS A 520 -18.74 0.72 -24.30
N VAL A 521 -18.41 1.57 -25.26
CA VAL A 521 -19.39 2.46 -25.88
C VAL A 521 -19.48 2.12 -27.35
N THR A 522 -20.68 1.90 -27.85
CA THR A 522 -20.99 1.74 -29.27
C THR A 522 -21.79 2.94 -29.69
N TYR A 523 -21.39 3.60 -30.77
CA TYR A 523 -21.99 4.87 -31.17
C TYR A 523 -22.44 4.83 -32.63
N LYS A 524 -23.46 5.62 -32.95
CA LYS A 524 -23.92 5.92 -34.31
C LYS A 524 -24.33 7.39 -34.42
N LEU A 525 -23.72 8.11 -35.34
CA LEU A 525 -23.88 9.55 -35.55
C LEU A 525 -24.31 9.83 -37.00
N PRO A 526 -24.88 11.01 -37.28
CA PRO A 526 -25.05 11.50 -38.64
C PRO A 526 -23.71 11.70 -39.37
N GLU A 527 -23.74 11.75 -40.70
CA GLU A 527 -22.54 12.01 -41.50
C GLU A 527 -21.94 13.40 -41.20
N GLY A 528 -20.61 13.51 -41.27
CA GLY A 528 -19.86 14.74 -40.99
C GLY A 528 -19.53 14.97 -39.51
N TYR A 529 -20.04 14.16 -38.58
CA TYR A 529 -19.66 14.21 -37.17
C TYR A 529 -18.42 13.36 -36.86
N SER A 530 -17.57 13.89 -35.99
CA SER A 530 -16.47 13.16 -35.36
C SER A 530 -16.81 12.78 -33.93
N PHE A 531 -16.36 11.60 -33.52
CA PHE A 531 -16.52 11.07 -32.17
C PHE A 531 -15.17 11.13 -31.44
N ILE A 532 -15.09 11.95 -30.41
CA ILE A 532 -13.92 12.12 -29.54
C ILE A 532 -14.30 11.61 -28.14
N SER A 533 -13.48 10.78 -27.53
CA SER A 533 -13.84 10.16 -26.24
C SER A 533 -12.66 9.90 -25.32
N SER A 534 -12.95 9.63 -24.05
CA SER A 534 -11.94 9.23 -23.05
C SER A 534 -11.15 7.95 -23.43
N ALA A 535 -11.48 7.26 -24.51
CA ALA A 535 -10.84 5.99 -24.89
C ALA A 535 -9.43 6.17 -25.47
N GLU A 536 -8.57 5.17 -25.26
CA GLU A 536 -7.16 5.19 -25.71
C GLU A 536 -6.97 5.15 -27.25
N LYS A 537 -8.04 4.86 -27.99
CA LYS A 537 -7.99 4.75 -29.45
C LYS A 537 -9.35 5.09 -30.01
N ASP A 538 -9.49 6.34 -30.37
CA ASP A 538 -10.69 6.79 -31.05
C ASP A 538 -10.77 6.27 -32.50
N PRO A 539 -12.00 6.19 -33.04
CA PRO A 539 -12.24 6.01 -34.46
C PRO A 539 -11.54 7.08 -35.29
N LYS A 540 -11.37 6.84 -36.59
CA LYS A 540 -10.94 7.90 -37.49
C LYS A 540 -11.97 9.04 -37.46
N PRO A 541 -11.56 10.32 -37.61
CA PRO A 541 -12.49 11.41 -37.84
C PRO A 541 -13.50 11.06 -38.93
N GLU A 542 -14.74 11.52 -38.79
CA GLU A 542 -15.88 11.25 -39.69
C GLU A 542 -16.40 9.81 -39.72
N ALA A 543 -15.84 8.88 -38.92
CA ALA A 543 -16.44 7.56 -38.75
C ALA A 543 -17.77 7.67 -37.99
N ASN A 544 -18.87 7.58 -38.73
CA ASN A 544 -20.23 7.79 -38.24
C ASN A 544 -20.79 6.61 -37.40
N GLU A 545 -20.12 5.46 -37.36
CA GLU A 545 -20.45 4.38 -36.43
C GLU A 545 -19.19 3.65 -35.95
N GLY A 546 -19.22 3.13 -34.72
CA GLY A 546 -18.07 2.44 -34.17
C GLY A 546 -18.26 1.97 -32.74
N SER A 547 -17.19 1.41 -32.17
CA SER A 547 -17.16 1.00 -30.76
C SER A 547 -15.78 1.25 -30.15
N VAL A 548 -15.78 1.86 -28.97
CA VAL A 548 -14.60 2.16 -28.16
C VAL A 548 -14.66 1.44 -26.82
N LYS A 549 -13.49 1.18 -26.23
CA LYS A 549 -13.38 0.52 -24.93
C LYS A 549 -12.26 1.14 -24.13
N ILE A 550 -12.50 1.28 -22.83
CA ILE A 550 -11.49 1.70 -21.86
C ILE A 550 -11.81 1.06 -20.50
N LYS A 551 -10.79 0.89 -19.68
CA LYS A 551 -10.91 0.24 -18.37
C LYS A 551 -10.36 1.14 -17.30
N LYS A 552 -10.94 1.00 -16.10
CA LYS A 552 -10.40 1.57 -14.87
C LYS A 552 -10.21 3.09 -14.92
N ILE A 553 -11.22 3.81 -15.42
CA ILE A 553 -11.31 5.27 -15.37
C ILE A 553 -12.50 5.70 -14.51
N ARG A 554 -12.51 6.95 -14.05
CA ARG A 554 -13.56 7.47 -13.15
C ARG A 554 -14.87 7.70 -13.88
N ASP A 555 -14.85 8.56 -14.89
CA ASP A 555 -15.98 8.89 -15.75
C ASP A 555 -15.60 8.82 -17.23
N PHE A 556 -16.59 8.95 -18.11
CA PHE A 556 -16.44 8.77 -19.55
C PHE A 556 -17.04 9.95 -20.29
N PHE A 557 -16.17 10.79 -20.86
CA PHE A 557 -16.56 11.98 -21.60
C PHE A 557 -16.64 11.69 -23.10
N ILE A 558 -17.57 12.37 -23.78
CA ILE A 558 -17.70 12.34 -25.24
C ILE A 558 -17.83 13.78 -25.75
N ALA A 559 -17.12 14.10 -26.83
CA ALA A 559 -17.43 15.23 -27.68
C ALA A 559 -17.83 14.73 -29.09
N VAL A 560 -18.96 15.24 -29.57
CA VAL A 560 -19.47 15.01 -30.93
C VAL A 560 -19.36 16.33 -31.69
N THR A 561 -18.40 16.41 -32.60
CA THR A 561 -18.00 17.70 -33.21
C THR A 561 -18.07 17.68 -34.73
N LYS A 562 -18.26 18.85 -35.34
CA LYS A 562 -18.13 19.11 -36.77
C LYS A 562 -17.00 20.10 -37.04
N ASP A 563 -16.30 19.87 -38.14
CA ASP A 563 -15.32 20.80 -38.73
C ASP A 563 -14.30 21.34 -37.72
N MET A 564 -13.64 20.42 -37.00
CA MET A 564 -12.53 20.74 -36.08
C MET A 564 -11.19 20.40 -36.73
N ASP A 565 -10.23 21.33 -36.61
CA ASP A 565 -8.84 21.06 -36.99
C ASP A 565 -8.16 20.22 -35.92
N ILE A 566 -7.30 19.29 -36.36
CA ILE A 566 -6.60 18.34 -35.47
C ILE A 566 -5.10 18.53 -35.63
N HIS A 567 -4.44 18.82 -34.51
CA HIS A 567 -2.99 18.94 -34.42
C HIS A 567 -2.44 17.84 -33.52
N GLU A 568 -1.38 17.15 -33.94
CA GLU A 568 -0.84 16.00 -33.22
C GLU A 568 0.59 16.22 -32.74
N ALA A 569 0.88 15.76 -31.53
CA ALA A 569 2.22 15.64 -30.97
C ALA A 569 2.39 14.26 -30.31
N THR A 570 3.61 13.96 -29.89
CA THR A 570 3.92 12.72 -29.16
C THR A 570 4.78 13.08 -27.95
N ALA A 571 4.30 12.71 -26.77
CA ALA A 571 4.99 12.82 -25.49
C ALA A 571 5.90 11.60 -25.26
N ASN A 572 6.48 11.49 -24.06
CA ASN A 572 7.28 10.34 -23.67
C ASN A 572 6.48 9.02 -23.76
N ASP A 573 7.19 7.91 -23.87
CA ASP A 573 6.63 6.55 -24.00
C ASP A 573 5.68 6.33 -25.19
N GLY A 574 5.69 7.24 -26.17
CA GLY A 574 4.87 7.15 -27.38
C GLY A 574 3.40 7.53 -27.17
N VAL A 575 3.08 8.23 -26.09
CA VAL A 575 1.72 8.75 -25.84
C VAL A 575 1.39 9.82 -26.86
N LYS A 576 0.27 9.65 -27.58
CA LYS A 576 -0.22 10.63 -28.55
C LYS A 576 -0.95 11.76 -27.86
N ILE A 577 -0.70 12.99 -28.29
CA ILE A 577 -1.47 14.15 -27.90
C ILE A 577 -2.18 14.68 -29.14
N ARG A 578 -3.50 14.84 -29.09
CA ARG A 578 -4.29 15.45 -30.17
C ARG A 578 -4.99 16.69 -29.65
N LEU A 579 -4.81 17.80 -30.33
CA LEU A 579 -5.46 19.07 -30.02
C LEU A 579 -6.51 19.35 -31.09
N PHE A 580 -7.75 19.49 -30.65
CA PHE A 580 -8.93 19.81 -31.47
C PHE A 580 -9.29 21.27 -31.27
N THR A 581 -9.44 22.03 -32.36
CA THR A 581 -9.75 23.46 -32.27
C THR A 581 -10.44 23.99 -33.54
N LYS A 582 -11.00 25.21 -33.46
CA LYS A 582 -11.39 26.03 -34.59
C LYS A 582 -10.44 27.22 -34.72
N ILE A 583 -10.12 27.64 -35.96
CA ILE A 583 -9.27 28.82 -36.23
C ILE A 583 -10.11 30.11 -36.11
N ASP A 584 -10.73 30.34 -34.95
CA ASP A 584 -11.53 31.54 -34.66
C ASP A 584 -11.11 32.28 -33.38
N HIS A 585 -9.94 31.95 -32.84
CA HIS A 585 -9.35 32.57 -31.65
C HIS A 585 -7.89 33.03 -31.89
N ASP A 586 -7.32 33.80 -30.96
CA ASP A 586 -6.00 34.42 -31.10
C ASP A 586 -4.83 33.58 -30.54
N LYS A 587 -5.11 32.45 -29.89
CA LYS A 587 -4.10 31.56 -29.30
C LYS A 587 -3.25 30.83 -30.35
N ASN A 588 -1.96 30.70 -30.05
CA ASN A 588 -1.02 29.96 -30.87
C ASN A 588 -1.16 28.44 -30.63
N ILE A 589 -1.59 27.71 -31.65
CA ILE A 589 -1.86 26.27 -31.57
C ILE A 589 -0.58 25.46 -31.36
N ASP A 590 0.50 25.80 -32.07
CA ASP A 590 1.78 25.09 -31.95
C ASP A 590 2.38 25.28 -30.56
N GLU A 591 2.25 26.47 -29.97
CA GLU A 591 2.67 26.70 -28.58
C GLU A 591 1.80 25.95 -27.57
N SER A 592 0.49 25.88 -27.79
CA SER A 592 -0.44 25.15 -26.90
C SER A 592 -0.15 23.65 -26.93
N LEU A 593 0.01 23.09 -28.13
CA LEU A 593 0.34 21.67 -28.32
C LEU A 593 1.72 21.33 -27.77
N LYS A 594 2.71 22.21 -27.97
CA LYS A 594 4.04 22.06 -27.39
C LYS A 594 3.99 22.10 -25.87
N LEU A 595 3.28 23.06 -25.27
CA LEU A 595 3.14 23.17 -23.82
C LEU A 595 2.52 21.91 -23.22
N ALA A 596 1.47 21.38 -23.84
CA ALA A 596 0.84 20.15 -23.38
C ALA A 596 1.77 18.93 -23.48
N LYS A 597 2.53 18.82 -24.59
CA LYS A 597 3.56 17.79 -24.74
C LYS A 597 4.63 17.88 -23.65
N ASP A 598 5.15 19.08 -23.42
CA ASP A 598 6.22 19.31 -22.45
C ASP A 598 5.71 19.03 -21.02
N ALA A 599 4.49 19.44 -20.68
CA ALA A 599 3.83 19.17 -19.40
C ALA A 599 3.62 17.67 -19.14
N LEU A 600 3.00 16.96 -20.08
CA LEU A 600 2.77 15.52 -19.92
C LEU A 600 4.10 14.76 -19.83
N SER A 601 5.07 15.09 -20.68
CA SER A 601 6.39 14.45 -20.68
C SER A 601 7.12 14.68 -19.36
N PHE A 602 7.00 15.87 -18.78
CA PHE A 602 7.56 16.20 -17.46
C PHE A 602 6.93 15.36 -16.34
N TYR A 603 5.60 15.23 -16.30
CA TYR A 603 4.94 14.40 -15.29
C TYR A 603 5.24 12.90 -15.48
N GLN A 604 5.37 12.44 -16.72
CA GLN A 604 5.81 11.07 -17.02
C GLN A 604 7.20 10.77 -16.44
N GLU A 605 8.12 11.72 -16.57
CA GLU A 605 9.49 11.59 -16.06
C GLU A 605 9.55 11.69 -14.53
N LYS A 606 8.87 12.68 -13.95
CA LYS A 606 9.05 13.07 -12.54
C LYS A 606 8.06 12.44 -11.57
N ILE A 607 6.87 12.05 -12.02
CA ILE A 607 5.83 11.42 -11.17
C ILE A 607 5.72 9.94 -11.47
N GLY A 608 5.53 9.56 -12.74
CA GLY A 608 5.39 8.16 -13.14
C GLY A 608 4.69 8.01 -14.48
N ALA A 609 4.62 6.79 -15.01
CA ALA A 609 4.01 6.54 -16.31
C ALA A 609 2.54 6.98 -16.36
N TYR A 610 2.19 7.70 -17.43
CA TYR A 610 0.81 8.04 -17.77
C TYR A 610 0.06 6.75 -18.17
N PRO A 611 -1.12 6.46 -17.59
CA PRO A 611 -1.80 5.17 -17.77
C PRO A 611 -2.39 4.95 -19.16
N HIS A 612 -2.62 6.01 -19.94
CA HIS A 612 -3.29 5.94 -21.24
C HIS A 612 -2.31 6.12 -22.40
N LYS A 613 -2.72 5.73 -23.61
CA LYS A 613 -1.90 5.86 -24.83
C LYS A 613 -2.15 7.15 -25.58
N GLN A 614 -3.18 7.89 -25.18
CA GLN A 614 -3.63 9.11 -25.81
C GLN A 614 -4.09 10.10 -24.74
N LEU A 615 -3.88 11.38 -25.01
CA LEU A 615 -4.49 12.50 -24.31
C LEU A 615 -5.03 13.47 -25.35
N ASP A 616 -6.31 13.80 -25.27
CA ASP A 616 -6.91 14.78 -26.17
C ASP A 616 -7.13 16.11 -25.47
N ILE A 617 -6.98 17.19 -26.22
CA ILE A 617 -7.16 18.57 -25.76
C ILE A 617 -8.20 19.17 -26.68
N ILE A 618 -9.31 19.65 -26.12
CA ILE A 618 -10.37 20.31 -26.87
C ILE A 618 -10.36 21.78 -26.51
N LEU A 619 -10.07 22.63 -27.50
CA LEU A 619 -10.18 24.07 -27.38
C LEU A 619 -11.59 24.49 -27.78
N ASP A 620 -12.42 24.85 -26.80
CA ASP A 620 -13.81 25.24 -27.01
C ASP A 620 -14.24 26.41 -26.10
N ASN A 621 -15.47 26.87 -26.19
CA ASN A 621 -15.95 28.00 -25.39
C ASN A 621 -16.47 27.58 -23.99
N GLY A 622 -16.27 26.32 -23.60
CA GLY A 622 -16.68 25.73 -22.32
C GLY A 622 -15.75 26.09 -21.15
N LEU A 623 -15.89 25.32 -20.07
CA LEU A 623 -15.03 25.42 -18.88
C LEU A 623 -13.73 24.63 -19.06
N PHE A 624 -12.76 24.90 -18.19
CA PHE A 624 -11.57 24.08 -18.02
C PHE A 624 -11.95 22.81 -17.25
N MET A 625 -11.71 21.64 -17.82
CA MET A 625 -12.10 20.35 -17.23
C MET A 625 -11.10 19.25 -17.58
N GLU A 626 -11.05 18.24 -16.69
CA GLU A 626 -9.96 17.29 -16.52
C GLU A 626 -10.36 15.81 -16.73
N TYR A 627 -11.34 15.53 -17.58
CA TYR A 627 -11.84 14.17 -17.81
C TYR A 627 -10.69 13.17 -18.11
N PRO A 628 -10.79 11.89 -17.70
CA PRO A 628 -9.76 10.91 -17.98
C PRO A 628 -9.51 10.80 -19.50
N GLY A 629 -8.29 11.08 -19.92
CA GLY A 629 -7.87 11.07 -21.32
C GLY A 629 -8.27 12.31 -22.14
N ILE A 630 -9.04 13.26 -21.59
CA ILE A 630 -9.49 14.47 -22.29
C ILE A 630 -9.44 15.68 -21.38
N VAL A 631 -8.80 16.75 -21.84
CA VAL A 631 -8.88 18.07 -21.19
C VAL A 631 -9.59 19.08 -22.08
N THR A 632 -10.47 19.89 -21.52
CA THR A 632 -11.10 21.02 -22.22
C THR A 632 -10.48 22.31 -21.76
N ILE A 633 -10.20 23.24 -22.68
CA ILE A 633 -9.53 24.52 -22.38
C ILE A 633 -10.23 25.63 -23.15
N ASN A 634 -10.55 26.73 -22.48
CA ASN A 634 -11.14 27.88 -23.16
C ASN A 634 -10.08 28.80 -23.82
N PRO A 635 -9.99 28.89 -25.16
CA PRO A 635 -8.98 29.68 -25.84
C PRO A 635 -9.34 31.18 -25.90
N TYR A 636 -10.58 31.56 -25.60
CA TYR A 636 -11.05 32.95 -25.72
C TYR A 636 -10.72 33.83 -24.51
N ILE A 637 -10.14 33.24 -23.46
CA ILE A 637 -9.72 34.02 -22.29
C ILE A 637 -8.61 35.00 -22.66
N GLN A 638 -8.65 36.19 -22.08
CA GLN A 638 -7.69 37.26 -22.38
C GLN A 638 -6.36 37.08 -21.63
N ASP A 639 -6.39 36.46 -20.46
CA ASP A 639 -5.19 36.22 -19.67
C ASP A 639 -4.38 35.04 -20.24
N SER A 640 -3.34 35.36 -21.02
CA SER A 640 -2.44 34.36 -21.60
C SER A 640 -1.66 33.54 -20.56
N ASN A 641 -1.39 34.08 -19.37
CA ASN A 641 -0.70 33.33 -18.32
C ASN A 641 -1.65 32.32 -17.69
N PHE A 642 -2.89 32.74 -17.40
CA PHE A 642 -3.91 31.82 -16.92
C PHE A 642 -4.21 30.72 -17.95
N TYR A 643 -4.24 31.05 -19.25
CA TYR A 643 -4.47 30.07 -20.32
C TYR A 643 -3.40 28.97 -20.33
N ARG A 644 -2.13 29.37 -20.25
CA ARG A 644 -1.01 28.42 -20.16
C ARG A 644 -1.08 27.60 -18.88
N LEU A 645 -1.40 28.24 -17.75
CA LEU A 645 -1.53 27.58 -16.46
C LEU A 645 -2.62 26.51 -16.50
N SER A 646 -3.79 26.82 -17.06
CA SER A 646 -4.91 25.88 -17.19
C SER A 646 -4.52 24.64 -18.00
N ILE A 647 -3.81 24.79 -19.14
CA ILE A 647 -3.34 23.63 -19.91
C ILE A 647 -2.51 22.68 -19.03
N VAL A 648 -1.58 23.23 -18.23
CA VAL A 648 -0.73 22.42 -17.36
C VAL A 648 -1.54 21.81 -16.20
N HIS A 649 -2.49 22.57 -15.64
CA HIS A 649 -3.35 22.14 -14.53
C HIS A 649 -4.26 20.97 -14.90
N GLU A 650 -4.98 21.06 -16.02
CA GLU A 650 -5.84 19.97 -16.47
C GLU A 650 -5.04 18.71 -16.84
N ILE A 651 -3.80 18.86 -17.30
CA ILE A 651 -2.89 17.74 -17.56
C ILE A 651 -2.39 17.11 -16.25
N ALA A 652 -2.12 17.92 -15.21
CA ALA A 652 -1.75 17.41 -13.90
C ALA A 652 -2.89 16.58 -13.26
N HIS A 653 -4.14 16.96 -13.51
CA HIS A 653 -5.30 16.20 -13.03
C HIS A 653 -5.38 14.77 -13.60
N GLN A 654 -4.76 14.51 -14.75
CA GLN A 654 -4.67 13.16 -15.28
C GLN A 654 -3.96 12.20 -14.32
N TYR A 655 -3.14 12.71 -13.39
CA TYR A 655 -2.52 11.95 -12.30
C TYR A 655 -3.34 12.05 -11.01
N PHE A 656 -3.74 13.26 -10.61
CA PHE A 656 -4.48 13.56 -9.38
C PHE A 656 -5.92 13.95 -9.73
N TYR A 657 -6.88 13.07 -9.46
CA TYR A 657 -8.19 12.91 -10.10
C TYR A 657 -8.22 11.65 -10.95
N GLY A 658 -7.54 11.65 -12.10
CA GLY A 658 -7.68 10.62 -13.13
C GLY A 658 -7.21 9.24 -12.69
N VAL A 659 -6.14 9.16 -11.88
CA VAL A 659 -5.56 7.89 -11.42
C VAL A 659 -5.56 7.75 -9.90
N VAL A 660 -5.20 8.82 -9.18
CA VAL A 660 -5.42 8.90 -7.73
C VAL A 660 -6.77 9.57 -7.54
N ALA A 661 -7.76 8.77 -7.15
CA ALA A 661 -9.12 9.26 -6.99
C ALA A 661 -9.32 9.98 -5.65
N ASN A 662 -10.40 10.75 -5.55
CA ASN A 662 -10.79 11.56 -4.41
C ASN A 662 -12.31 11.77 -4.44
N ASP A 663 -12.89 12.20 -3.32
CA ASP A 663 -14.26 12.71 -3.28
C ASP A 663 -14.21 14.23 -3.52
N GLN A 664 -14.38 14.66 -4.77
CA GLN A 664 -14.23 16.07 -5.13
C GLN A 664 -15.25 16.99 -4.43
N TYR A 665 -16.40 16.44 -4.01
CA TYR A 665 -17.42 17.21 -3.32
C TYR A 665 -17.05 17.45 -1.85
N ASN A 666 -16.61 16.43 -1.14
CA ASN A 666 -16.30 16.53 0.29
C ASN A 666 -14.84 16.91 0.56
N GLU A 667 -13.94 16.57 -0.34
CA GLU A 667 -12.48 16.61 -0.20
C GLU A 667 -11.82 17.35 -1.38
N GLY A 668 -12.49 18.38 -1.91
CA GLY A 668 -12.07 19.09 -3.14
C GLY A 668 -10.64 19.65 -3.11
N TRP A 669 -10.06 19.88 -1.94
CA TRP A 669 -8.66 20.30 -1.83
C TRP A 669 -7.65 19.18 -2.16
N VAL A 670 -7.99 17.90 -1.92
CA VAL A 670 -7.13 16.75 -2.28
C VAL A 670 -6.99 16.68 -3.79
N ASP A 671 -8.04 17.11 -4.49
CA ASP A 671 -8.05 17.25 -5.92
C ASP A 671 -7.28 18.49 -6.36
N GLU A 672 -7.87 19.66 -6.12
CA GLU A 672 -7.41 20.93 -6.68
C GLU A 672 -6.11 21.42 -6.06
N GLY A 673 -5.92 21.19 -4.77
CA GLY A 673 -4.75 21.64 -4.04
C GLY A 673 -3.48 20.87 -4.38
N ILE A 674 -3.59 19.56 -4.60
CA ILE A 674 -2.46 18.72 -5.05
C ILE A 674 -2.15 19.02 -6.51
N THR A 675 -3.17 19.16 -7.35
CA THR A 675 -3.00 19.55 -8.76
C THR A 675 -2.36 20.93 -8.88
N GLU A 676 -2.85 21.96 -8.20
CA GLU A 676 -2.28 23.32 -8.23
C GLU A 676 -0.81 23.33 -7.75
N PHE A 677 -0.47 22.48 -6.77
CA PHE A 677 0.90 22.28 -6.33
C PHE A 677 1.77 21.66 -7.43
N ALA A 678 1.29 20.60 -8.11
CA ALA A 678 1.98 19.97 -9.22
C ALA A 678 2.12 20.90 -10.44
N THR A 679 1.11 21.72 -10.72
CA THR A 679 1.12 22.77 -11.75
C THR A 679 2.20 23.81 -11.45
N SER A 680 2.24 24.32 -10.22
CA SER A 680 3.26 25.28 -9.78
C SER A 680 4.68 24.69 -9.88
N LEU A 681 4.86 23.41 -9.56
CA LEU A 681 6.15 22.74 -9.69
C LEU A 681 6.60 22.57 -11.15
N TYR A 682 5.69 22.33 -12.09
CA TYR A 682 6.04 22.32 -13.52
C TYR A 682 6.69 23.64 -13.93
N PHE A 683 6.06 24.78 -13.64
CA PHE A 683 6.64 26.09 -13.97
C PHE A 683 7.94 26.36 -13.20
N TYR A 684 8.04 25.91 -11.95
CA TYR A 684 9.23 26.11 -11.11
C TYR A 684 10.45 25.27 -11.57
N ILE A 685 10.21 24.11 -12.18
CA ILE A 685 11.24 23.14 -12.53
C ILE A 685 11.46 23.08 -14.04
N ALA A 686 10.42 22.77 -14.81
CA ALA A 686 10.51 22.57 -16.26
C ALA A 686 10.75 23.89 -17.02
N GLU A 687 10.00 24.95 -16.67
CA GLU A 687 10.20 26.29 -17.28
C GLU A 687 11.24 27.15 -16.54
N ASN A 688 11.82 26.63 -15.46
CA ASN A 688 12.83 27.31 -14.66
C ASN A 688 12.41 28.73 -14.21
N GLN A 689 11.12 28.93 -13.94
CA GLN A 689 10.64 30.16 -13.32
C GLN A 689 11.14 30.23 -11.87
N TRP A 690 11.25 31.43 -11.31
CA TRP A 690 11.58 31.57 -9.89
C TRP A 690 10.34 31.31 -9.02
N GLU A 691 10.53 30.91 -7.76
CA GLU A 691 9.46 30.38 -6.89
C GLU A 691 8.22 31.30 -6.80
N GLY A 692 8.40 32.61 -6.69
CA GLY A 692 7.26 33.51 -6.55
C GLY A 692 6.49 33.75 -7.84
N GLN A 693 7.09 33.53 -9.02
CA GLN A 693 6.36 33.52 -10.27
C GLN A 693 5.61 32.20 -10.46
N ALA A 694 6.29 31.08 -10.22
CA ALA A 694 5.69 29.75 -10.37
C ALA A 694 4.51 29.52 -9.40
N PHE A 695 4.57 30.08 -8.19
CA PHE A 695 3.50 30.04 -7.19
C PHE A 695 2.70 31.35 -7.10
N ALA A 696 2.72 32.19 -8.14
CA ALA A 696 2.01 33.48 -8.12
C ALA A 696 0.50 33.29 -7.96
N THR A 697 -0.10 32.41 -8.75
CA THR A 697 -1.55 32.12 -8.77
C THR A 697 -2.08 31.66 -7.41
N PRO A 698 -1.53 30.61 -6.76
CA PRO A 698 -2.04 30.18 -5.47
C PRO A 698 -1.83 31.24 -4.38
N LYS A 699 -0.74 32.03 -4.45
CA LYS A 699 -0.51 33.15 -3.53
C LYS A 699 -1.51 34.29 -3.73
N TYR A 700 -1.79 34.64 -4.98
CA TYR A 700 -2.75 35.68 -5.34
C TYR A 700 -4.17 35.33 -4.85
N ARG A 701 -4.61 34.08 -5.02
CA ARG A 701 -5.89 33.60 -4.45
C ARG A 701 -5.97 33.83 -2.94
N MET A 702 -4.88 33.55 -2.21
CA MET A 702 -4.84 33.78 -0.75
C MET A 702 -4.74 35.25 -0.35
N GLU A 703 -4.12 36.09 -1.19
CA GLU A 703 -4.10 37.54 -1.01
C GLU A 703 -5.50 38.13 -1.23
N TRP A 704 -6.19 37.74 -2.29
CA TRP A 704 -7.57 38.11 -2.57
C TRP A 704 -8.51 37.77 -1.40
N ILE A 705 -8.45 36.54 -0.87
CA ILE A 705 -9.24 36.11 0.29
C ILE A 705 -9.01 37.04 1.50
N ARG A 706 -7.76 37.46 1.71
CA ARG A 706 -7.39 38.38 2.80
C ARG A 706 -7.98 39.77 2.56
N GLU A 707 -7.86 40.29 1.34
CA GLU A 707 -8.38 41.62 0.96
C GLU A 707 -9.91 41.68 0.99
N ALA A 708 -10.57 40.59 0.57
CA ALA A 708 -12.02 40.44 0.62
C ALA A 708 -12.57 40.23 2.05
N GLY A 709 -11.70 40.04 3.05
CA GLY A 709 -12.10 39.92 4.45
C GLY A 709 -12.85 38.63 4.79
N LEU A 710 -12.68 37.55 4.00
CA LEU A 710 -13.42 36.28 4.14
C LEU A 710 -13.00 35.45 5.39
N GLY A 711 -11.92 35.87 6.04
CA GLY A 711 -11.41 35.29 7.28
C GLY A 711 -10.59 34.03 7.06
N ARG A 712 -10.55 33.15 8.06
CA ARG A 712 -9.91 31.83 7.94
C ARG A 712 -10.98 30.77 7.64
N GLN A 713 -10.62 29.80 6.82
CA GLN A 713 -11.36 28.57 6.58
C GLN A 713 -10.34 27.43 6.42
N TYR A 714 -10.78 26.20 6.69
CA TYR A 714 -10.01 24.99 6.43
C TYR A 714 -10.28 24.50 5.01
N SER A 715 -9.29 23.89 4.38
CA SER A 715 -9.40 23.34 3.03
C SER A 715 -10.21 22.05 2.98
N ASN A 716 -10.24 21.26 4.07
CA ASN A 716 -11.13 20.08 4.17
C ASN A 716 -12.53 20.50 4.63
N VAL A 717 -13.30 21.02 3.68
CA VAL A 717 -14.72 21.33 3.83
C VAL A 717 -15.44 20.95 2.53
N PRO A 718 -16.69 20.51 2.62
CA PRO A 718 -17.48 20.26 1.43
C PRO A 718 -17.59 21.51 0.56
N VAL A 719 -17.66 21.30 -0.74
CA VAL A 719 -17.66 22.37 -1.75
C VAL A 719 -18.79 23.38 -1.52
N HIS A 720 -19.97 22.93 -1.07
CA HIS A 720 -21.10 23.84 -0.77
C HIS A 720 -20.89 24.73 0.47
N GLU A 721 -19.93 24.41 1.34
CA GLU A 721 -19.55 25.23 2.50
C GLU A 721 -18.39 26.21 2.18
N LEU A 722 -17.84 26.17 0.95
CA LEU A 722 -16.72 27.02 0.56
C LEU A 722 -17.13 28.48 0.48
N LYS A 723 -16.38 29.35 1.17
CA LYS A 723 -16.52 30.79 1.00
C LYS A 723 -15.86 31.30 -0.28
N ASP A 724 -14.79 30.63 -0.72
CA ASP A 724 -14.00 30.97 -1.91
C ASP A 724 -13.16 29.76 -2.34
N THR A 725 -12.94 29.60 -3.64
CA THR A 725 -12.16 28.49 -4.20
C THR A 725 -10.68 28.55 -3.79
N GLY A 726 -10.14 29.72 -3.45
CA GLY A 726 -8.77 29.87 -2.97
C GLY A 726 -8.45 29.01 -1.73
N TYR A 727 -9.44 28.62 -0.93
CA TYR A 727 -9.24 27.71 0.19
C TYR A 727 -8.97 26.25 -0.23
N ILE A 728 -9.38 25.81 -1.43
CA ILE A 728 -9.10 24.46 -1.95
C ILE A 728 -7.99 24.41 -3.00
N TYR A 729 -7.75 25.51 -3.74
CA TYR A 729 -6.63 25.61 -4.69
C TYR A 729 -5.38 26.20 -4.04
N GLY A 730 -5.50 27.46 -3.57
CA GLY A 730 -4.36 28.28 -3.19
C GLY A 730 -3.75 27.90 -1.84
N GLN A 731 -4.58 27.74 -0.81
CA GLN A 731 -4.11 27.41 0.53
C GLN A 731 -3.32 26.09 0.57
N PRO A 732 -3.82 24.97 0.02
CA PRO A 732 -3.06 23.72 0.02
C PRO A 732 -1.73 23.82 -0.71
N ALA A 733 -1.70 24.40 -1.93
CA ALA A 733 -0.47 24.53 -2.69
C ALA A 733 0.60 25.34 -1.94
N VAL A 734 0.19 26.41 -1.25
CA VAL A 734 1.08 27.23 -0.42
C VAL A 734 1.55 26.48 0.84
N GLU A 735 0.66 25.75 1.52
CA GLU A 735 1.01 24.99 2.73
C GLU A 735 1.88 23.77 2.42
N LEU A 736 1.65 23.08 1.29
CA LEU A 736 2.51 22.02 0.78
C LEU A 736 3.91 22.56 0.47
N LEU A 737 4.02 23.70 -0.22
CA LEU A 737 5.32 24.33 -0.47
C LEU A 737 6.06 24.66 0.84
N LYS A 738 5.36 25.23 1.83
CA LYS A 738 5.94 25.51 3.16
C LYS A 738 6.43 24.22 3.84
N MET A 739 5.63 23.15 3.77
CA MET A 739 6.01 21.85 4.31
C MET A 739 7.29 21.34 3.64
N MET A 740 7.35 21.32 2.30
CA MET A 740 8.54 20.89 1.56
C MET A 740 9.76 21.70 1.97
N LYS A 741 9.66 23.04 2.03
CA LYS A 741 10.77 23.91 2.46
C LYS A 741 11.24 23.63 3.88
N SER A 742 10.33 23.22 4.77
CA SER A 742 10.68 22.92 6.16
C SER A 742 11.17 21.49 6.40
N LYS A 743 10.90 20.55 5.48
CA LYS A 743 11.13 19.11 5.69
C LYS A 743 12.00 18.43 4.63
N TYR A 744 12.37 19.10 3.53
CA TYR A 744 13.08 18.45 2.42
C TYR A 744 14.37 17.74 2.86
N GLN A 745 15.10 18.30 3.83
CA GLN A 745 16.34 17.74 4.39
C GLN A 745 16.19 16.35 5.02
N LEU A 746 14.96 15.89 5.29
CA LEU A 746 14.70 14.53 5.75
C LEU A 746 14.77 13.49 4.63
N LYS A 747 14.73 13.93 3.37
CA LYS A 747 14.62 13.08 2.17
C LYS A 747 15.68 13.39 1.11
N GLY A 748 16.19 14.62 1.03
CA GLY A 748 17.21 15.03 0.07
C GLY A 748 17.73 16.45 0.31
N ASP A 749 18.55 16.94 -0.61
CA ASP A 749 19.25 18.23 -0.46
C ASP A 749 18.61 19.39 -1.23
N ASP A 750 17.63 19.11 -2.10
CA ASP A 750 16.92 20.11 -2.90
C ASP A 750 15.41 19.99 -2.72
N VAL A 751 14.76 21.13 -2.48
CA VAL A 751 13.32 21.23 -2.31
C VAL A 751 12.57 20.84 -3.58
N LYS A 752 13.12 21.14 -4.78
CA LYS A 752 12.47 20.82 -6.06
C LYS A 752 12.37 19.31 -6.25
N GLU A 753 13.49 18.61 -6.13
CA GLU A 753 13.56 17.16 -6.30
C GLU A 753 12.75 16.43 -5.22
N VAL A 754 12.81 16.87 -3.95
CA VAL A 754 11.99 16.23 -2.90
C VAL A 754 10.50 16.46 -3.12
N SER A 755 10.08 17.62 -3.63
CA SER A 755 8.67 17.90 -3.92
C SER A 755 8.14 16.99 -5.03
N MET A 756 8.89 16.80 -6.12
CA MET A 756 8.50 15.86 -7.18
C MET A 756 8.56 14.41 -6.72
N GLN A 757 9.56 14.02 -5.94
CA GLN A 757 9.63 12.67 -5.37
C GLN A 757 8.44 12.37 -4.46
N PHE A 758 8.01 13.34 -3.65
CA PHE A 758 6.82 13.19 -2.84
C PHE A 758 5.56 12.93 -3.69
N LEU A 759 5.36 13.69 -4.77
CA LEU A 759 4.25 13.48 -5.69
C LEU A 759 4.35 12.12 -6.40
N SER A 760 5.54 11.68 -6.77
CA SER A 760 5.79 10.35 -7.34
C SER A 760 5.44 9.23 -6.36
N ASP A 761 5.91 9.31 -5.12
CA ASP A 761 5.65 8.29 -4.10
C ASP A 761 4.18 8.27 -3.71
N TYR A 762 3.52 9.45 -3.64
CA TYR A 762 2.08 9.58 -3.42
C TYR A 762 1.28 8.93 -4.56
N TYR A 763 1.63 9.23 -5.81
CA TYR A 763 1.02 8.61 -7.00
C TYR A 763 1.14 7.09 -6.99
N HIS A 764 2.35 6.55 -6.80
CA HIS A 764 2.57 5.11 -6.80
C HIS A 764 1.91 4.39 -5.62
N HIS A 765 1.79 5.06 -4.47
CA HIS A 765 1.11 4.50 -3.30
C HIS A 765 -0.40 4.39 -3.49
N PHE A 766 -1.02 5.40 -4.11
CA PHE A 766 -2.48 5.51 -4.25
C PHE A 766 -3.00 5.26 -5.68
N MET A 767 -2.17 4.76 -6.59
CA MET A 767 -2.57 4.51 -7.97
C MET A 767 -3.81 3.61 -8.06
N TYR A 768 -4.88 4.13 -8.66
CA TYR A 768 -6.21 3.51 -8.74
C TYR A 768 -6.88 3.22 -7.39
N LYS A 769 -6.58 4.05 -6.41
CA LYS A 769 -7.19 4.10 -5.09
C LYS A 769 -7.77 5.49 -4.88
N GLU A 770 -8.69 5.57 -3.93
CA GLU A 770 -9.28 6.83 -3.50
C GLU A 770 -8.54 7.33 -2.25
N VAL A 771 -8.34 8.64 -2.16
CA VAL A 771 -7.68 9.32 -1.05
C VAL A 771 -8.61 10.38 -0.48
N ASP A 772 -8.82 10.33 0.83
CA ASP A 772 -9.45 11.41 1.61
C ASP A 772 -8.37 12.18 2.39
N THR A 773 -8.77 13.21 3.14
CA THR A 773 -7.84 13.96 3.99
C THR A 773 -7.11 13.06 4.99
N SER A 774 -7.78 12.05 5.54
CA SER A 774 -7.19 11.17 6.56
C SER A 774 -6.06 10.32 5.99
N GLU A 775 -6.28 9.74 4.81
CA GLU A 775 -5.31 8.96 4.04
C GLU A 775 -4.14 9.83 3.58
N PHE A 776 -4.40 11.06 3.09
CA PHE A 776 -3.34 12.01 2.76
C PHE A 776 -2.49 12.36 3.98
N ILE A 777 -3.12 12.71 5.11
CA ILE A 777 -2.42 13.05 6.34
C ILE A 777 -1.59 11.84 6.80
N ARG A 778 -2.17 10.64 6.80
CA ARG A 778 -1.45 9.41 7.18
C ARG A 778 -0.21 9.20 6.31
N PHE A 779 -0.37 9.24 4.99
CA PHE A 779 0.75 9.10 4.06
C PHE A 779 1.82 10.16 4.31
N THR A 780 1.42 11.42 4.43
CA THR A 780 2.34 12.55 4.56
C THR A 780 3.05 12.56 5.92
N LYS A 781 2.37 12.14 6.99
CA LYS A 781 2.96 11.92 8.32
C LYS A 781 4.04 10.85 8.26
N ASP A 782 3.74 9.71 7.63
CA ASP A 782 4.69 8.61 7.49
C ASP A 782 5.88 9.04 6.62
N TYR A 783 5.60 9.81 5.58
CA TYR A 783 6.59 10.31 4.64
C TYR A 783 7.57 11.29 5.29
N PHE A 784 7.08 12.36 5.94
CA PHE A 784 7.90 13.43 6.52
C PHE A 784 8.12 13.34 8.03
N LEU A 785 7.59 12.31 8.69
CA LEU A 785 7.64 12.11 10.14
C LEU A 785 7.11 13.32 10.92
N VAL A 786 6.02 13.93 10.43
CA VAL A 786 5.35 15.08 11.06
C VAL A 786 4.25 14.62 12.05
N PRO A 787 4.01 15.35 13.15
CA PRO A 787 2.94 15.02 14.10
C PRO A 787 1.55 15.29 13.50
N SER A 788 0.49 14.68 14.06
CA SER A 788 -0.89 14.84 13.54
C SER A 788 -1.34 16.29 13.55
N GLY A 789 -1.02 17.05 14.61
CA GLY A 789 -1.34 18.46 14.70
C GLY A 789 -0.71 19.40 13.66
N TYR A 790 0.23 18.93 12.82
CA TYR A 790 0.87 19.76 11.79
C TYR A 790 -0.14 20.33 10.77
N PHE A 791 -1.19 19.57 10.48
CA PHE A 791 -2.20 19.93 9.48
C PHE A 791 -3.38 20.72 10.06
N ASN A 792 -3.50 20.86 11.39
CA ASN A 792 -4.58 21.61 12.05
C ASN A 792 -4.57 23.11 11.70
N GLY A 793 -3.50 23.59 11.08
CA GLY A 793 -3.43 24.94 10.52
C GLY A 793 -4.38 25.16 9.33
N TRP A 794 -4.67 24.12 8.55
CA TRP A 794 -5.34 24.30 7.26
C TRP A 794 -6.23 23.13 6.81
N LEU A 795 -6.06 21.91 7.32
CA LEU A 795 -6.91 20.76 6.98
C LEU A 795 -7.94 20.42 8.07
N ASN A 796 -7.55 20.33 9.34
CA ASN A 796 -8.45 19.79 10.37
C ASN A 796 -9.29 20.86 11.08
N LYS A 797 -10.57 20.54 11.27
CA LYS A 797 -11.59 21.34 11.98
C LYS A 797 -11.39 21.34 13.50
#